data_AF-A0A6P5FCK5-F1
#
_entry.id   AF-A0A6P5FCK5-F1
#
_cell.length_a   1.000
_cell.length_b   1.000
_cell.length_c   1.000
_cell.angle_alpha   90.00
_cell.angle_beta   90.00
_cell.angle_gamma   90.00
#
_symmetry.space_group_name_H-M   'P 1'
#
loop_
_entity.id
_entity.type
_entity.pdbx_description
1 polymer ?
#
loop_
_entity_poly.entity_id
_entity_poly.type
_entity_poly.pdbx_seq_one_letter_code
_entity_poly.pdbx_strand_id
1 'polypeptide(L)'
;MTLGVVFGGLVTSPLYVYPSMNLNSPTEEDYLGIFSIMFWTLTLIGVVKYVCIALNADDQGEGGTFALYSLLCRQTNIGFLPTKRMSSSGDPSLINQSTLAEKESKLATFLEKSITARRILLFIAMLGMCMLIGDGILTPAISVLSAMDGLQVPFPSVGKSAVEALSAVILLALFLLQKKGTSRVSFLFSPIMASWTFTTPMIGIYSFLRYYPSIFKTVSPHYIVGFFLRNGKRGWQLLGGTVLCITGAEAMFADLGHFNKRSIQMAFLFTIYPSLVLTYAGQTAYLIKNPNDHSDGFYKFVPNPVYWPMFVIATLAAIVASQSLISATFSVIKQSVVLDYFPRVKVVHTSQHKEGEVYSPEINYILMCLCVGVVLGFGDGEDIGNAFGVVVILVMFITTILLTLVMIIIWRTPIILAGLYFVSFSILEGAYVSAVMTKFIKGGWLPFAVSIILAFIMFGWYYGRQKKVEYEMSNKITLECLAELLSRSEIQRVPGLCFFYSNIQDGLTPILGHYIQNVRSLHKVTIFTTLQYLLVAKVAPNERIIVKRLGIHGVYSCIVQYGYADSFTLEGDDFVAQITSSLRAYIERNLDEQLHISDEEEISDLEEAKSAGVVHVRGKTRFHIGKEAGWSDKILLRFYEFLHSNCRSALPTLGVPLQQRMEIGMLYKA
;
A
#
# COMPACT_ATOMS: atom_id res chain seq x y z
N MET A 1 18.78 4.30 -11.32
CA MET A 1 17.68 4.89 -10.52
C MET A 1 16.90 3.83 -9.74
N THR A 2 16.57 2.68 -10.35
CA THR A 2 15.83 1.55 -9.74
C THR A 2 16.52 0.92 -8.52
N LEU A 3 17.86 0.87 -8.52
CA LEU A 3 18.66 0.15 -7.52
C LEU A 3 18.39 0.57 -6.08
N GLY A 4 18.30 1.87 -5.82
CA GLY A 4 18.16 2.37 -4.45
C GLY A 4 16.74 2.32 -3.90
N VAL A 5 15.74 2.48 -4.78
CA VAL A 5 14.35 2.50 -4.36
C VAL A 5 13.90 1.08 -4.02
N VAL A 6 14.04 0.15 -4.96
CA VAL A 6 13.47 -1.20 -4.82
C VAL A 6 14.26 -2.09 -3.85
N PHE A 7 15.59 -2.00 -3.87
CA PHE A 7 16.44 -2.98 -3.17
C PHE A 7 17.04 -2.44 -1.88
N GLY A 8 16.78 -1.18 -1.51
CA GLY A 8 17.40 -0.50 -0.37
C GLY A 8 17.44 -1.37 0.89
N GLY A 9 16.26 -1.77 1.40
CA GLY A 9 16.17 -2.60 2.61
C GLY A 9 16.88 -3.95 2.50
N LEU A 10 16.91 -4.54 1.30
CA LEU A 10 17.58 -5.81 1.07
C LEU A 10 19.10 -5.67 1.09
N VAL A 11 19.67 -4.67 0.41
CA VAL A 11 21.13 -4.49 0.37
C VAL A 11 21.69 -3.96 1.70
N THR A 12 20.89 -3.32 2.54
CA THR A 12 21.32 -2.85 3.87
C THR A 12 21.27 -3.93 4.95
N SER A 13 20.63 -5.07 4.69
CA SER A 13 20.52 -6.18 5.65
C SER A 13 21.84 -6.69 6.28
N PRO A 14 23.00 -6.69 5.59
CA PRO A 14 24.26 -7.08 6.21
C PRO A 14 24.67 -6.25 7.43
N LEU A 15 24.09 -5.05 7.62
CA LEU A 15 24.33 -4.20 8.79
C LEU A 15 23.78 -4.79 10.09
N TYR A 16 22.67 -5.51 10.04
CA TYR A 16 21.94 -5.94 11.24
C TYR A 16 21.69 -7.44 11.37
N VAL A 17 21.91 -8.22 10.31
CA VAL A 17 21.65 -9.67 10.34
C VAL A 17 22.46 -10.42 11.40
N TYR A 18 23.79 -10.28 11.40
CA TYR A 18 24.64 -10.92 12.41
C TYR A 18 24.49 -10.29 13.82
N PRO A 19 24.43 -8.95 13.96
CA PRO A 19 24.20 -8.31 15.26
C PRO A 19 22.88 -8.73 15.93
N SER A 20 21.83 -9.03 15.15
CA SER A 20 20.54 -9.49 15.67
C SER A 20 20.51 -10.98 16.04
N MET A 21 21.60 -11.72 15.82
CA MET A 21 21.72 -13.13 16.21
C MET A 21 22.33 -13.26 17.61
N ASN A 22 21.64 -14.01 18.47
CA ASN A 22 22.15 -14.35 19.78
C ASN A 22 23.11 -15.56 19.71
N LEU A 23 24.36 -15.29 19.34
CA LEU A 23 25.43 -16.29 19.18
C LEU A 23 26.28 -16.37 20.45
N ASN A 24 26.23 -17.50 21.16
CA ASN A 24 27.10 -17.75 22.32
C ASN A 24 28.20 -18.71 21.90
N SER A 25 29.44 -18.24 21.84
CA SER A 25 30.63 -19.04 21.49
C SER A 25 30.44 -19.89 20.22
N PRO A 26 30.09 -19.29 19.07
CA PRO A 26 29.82 -20.01 17.83
C PRO A 26 31.07 -20.71 17.31
N THR A 27 30.90 -21.95 16.84
CA THR A 27 31.96 -22.73 16.19
C THR A 27 32.09 -22.35 14.71
N GLU A 28 33.22 -22.72 14.08
CA GLU A 28 33.40 -22.57 12.64
C GLU A 28 32.23 -23.22 11.86
N GLU A 29 31.84 -24.43 12.26
CA GLU A 29 30.76 -25.16 11.62
C GLU A 29 29.39 -24.48 11.79
N ASP A 30 29.20 -23.66 12.83
CA ASP A 30 27.97 -22.89 13.03
C ASP A 30 27.87 -21.77 12.01
N TYR A 31 28.96 -21.02 11.80
CA TYR A 31 29.03 -19.98 10.79
C TYR A 31 28.86 -20.53 9.37
N LEU A 32 29.46 -21.68 9.07
CA LEU A 32 29.28 -22.36 7.78
C LEU A 32 27.81 -22.76 7.55
N GLY A 33 27.14 -23.27 8.58
CA GLY A 33 25.72 -23.60 8.55
C GLY A 33 24.81 -22.38 8.35
N ILE A 34 25.06 -21.32 9.13
CA ILE A 34 24.32 -20.05 9.06
C ILE A 34 24.43 -19.43 7.66
N PHE A 35 25.62 -19.39 7.08
CA PHE A 35 25.80 -18.85 5.72
C PHE A 35 25.14 -19.72 4.65
N SER A 36 25.15 -21.05 4.80
CA SER A 36 24.41 -21.96 3.92
C SER A 36 22.89 -21.69 3.97
N ILE A 37 22.34 -21.47 5.17
CA ILE A 37 20.93 -21.07 5.36
C ILE A 37 20.65 -19.74 4.67
N MET A 38 21.48 -18.71 4.86
CA MET A 38 21.32 -17.41 4.19
C MET A 38 21.33 -17.53 2.67
N PHE A 39 22.29 -18.28 2.12
CA PHE A 39 22.41 -18.51 0.67
C PHE A 39 21.14 -19.13 0.08
N TRP A 40 20.66 -20.24 0.67
CA TRP A 40 19.46 -20.92 0.19
C TRP A 40 18.19 -20.13 0.45
N THR A 41 18.14 -19.32 1.51
CA THR A 41 17.00 -18.45 1.80
C THR A 41 16.91 -17.32 0.77
N LEU A 42 18.02 -16.65 0.45
CA LEU A 42 18.09 -15.66 -0.64
C LEU A 42 17.75 -16.27 -2.00
N THR A 43 18.21 -17.50 -2.26
CA THR A 43 17.92 -18.21 -3.51
C THR A 43 16.44 -18.59 -3.62
N LEU A 44 15.89 -19.27 -2.62
CA LEU A 44 14.52 -19.78 -2.68
C LEU A 44 13.50 -18.64 -2.58
N ILE A 45 13.67 -17.71 -1.65
CA ILE A 45 12.70 -16.62 -1.45
C ILE A 45 12.98 -15.49 -2.44
N GLY A 46 14.20 -14.97 -2.51
CA GLY A 46 14.52 -13.87 -3.40
C GLY A 46 14.42 -14.22 -4.89
N VAL A 47 15.16 -15.25 -5.34
CA VAL A 47 15.20 -15.63 -6.76
C VAL A 47 13.94 -16.40 -7.17
N VAL A 48 13.65 -17.54 -6.53
CA VAL A 48 12.60 -18.45 -7.01
C VAL A 48 11.20 -17.89 -6.73
N LYS A 49 10.88 -17.55 -5.47
CA LYS A 49 9.55 -17.04 -5.12
C LYS A 49 9.29 -15.67 -5.71
N TYR A 50 10.11 -14.67 -5.41
CA TYR A 50 9.80 -13.30 -5.80
C TYR A 50 10.11 -13.04 -7.28
N VAL A 51 11.37 -13.18 -7.69
CA VAL A 51 11.80 -12.79 -9.05
C VAL A 51 11.20 -13.65 -10.16
N CYS A 52 11.13 -14.97 -9.96
CA CYS A 52 10.63 -15.89 -10.98
C CYS A 52 9.11 -16.06 -10.97
N ILE A 53 8.45 -15.99 -9.80
CA ILE A 53 7.01 -16.30 -9.67
C ILE A 53 6.19 -15.03 -9.35
N ALA A 54 6.41 -14.39 -8.19
CA ALA A 54 5.55 -13.32 -7.69
C ALA A 54 5.52 -12.09 -8.62
N LEU A 55 6.63 -11.70 -9.25
CA LEU A 55 6.65 -10.60 -10.21
C LEU A 55 5.76 -10.84 -11.45
N ASN A 56 5.25 -12.06 -11.68
CA ASN A 56 4.25 -12.32 -12.73
C ASN A 56 2.80 -12.06 -12.26
N ALA A 57 2.57 -11.83 -10.97
CA ALA A 57 1.26 -11.64 -10.39
C ALA A 57 0.93 -10.15 -10.23
N ASP A 58 1.05 -9.41 -11.33
CA ASP A 58 0.79 -7.98 -11.37
C ASP A 58 -0.66 -7.65 -11.77
N ASP A 59 -1.19 -6.56 -11.22
CA ASP A 59 -2.48 -5.97 -11.62
C ASP A 59 -2.23 -4.70 -12.43
N GLN A 60 -2.15 -4.84 -13.76
CA GLN A 60 -1.85 -3.73 -14.67
C GLN A 60 -0.54 -3.00 -14.34
N GLY A 61 0.50 -3.73 -13.94
CA GLY A 61 1.80 -3.19 -13.54
C GLY A 61 1.93 -2.88 -12.05
N GLU A 62 0.86 -2.91 -11.25
CA GLU A 62 0.94 -2.77 -9.78
C GLU A 62 1.16 -4.14 -9.11
N GLY A 63 1.92 -4.17 -8.02
CA GLY A 63 2.19 -5.39 -7.26
C GLY A 63 1.98 -5.21 -5.75
N GLY A 64 2.29 -6.25 -4.97
CA GLY A 64 2.09 -6.27 -3.52
C GLY A 64 0.78 -6.92 -3.05
N THR A 65 0.65 -7.05 -1.72
CA THR A 65 -0.47 -7.71 -1.04
C THR A 65 -1.83 -7.14 -1.45
N PHE A 66 -1.90 -5.82 -1.64
CA PHE A 66 -3.11 -5.13 -2.09
C PHE A 66 -3.48 -5.46 -3.53
N ALA A 67 -2.52 -5.42 -4.45
CA ALA A 67 -2.75 -5.75 -5.86
C ALA A 67 -3.27 -7.18 -6.01
N LEU A 68 -2.71 -8.13 -5.26
CA LEU A 68 -3.21 -9.51 -5.20
C LEU A 68 -4.66 -9.57 -4.71
N TYR A 69 -5.00 -8.84 -3.65
CA TYR A 69 -6.36 -8.78 -3.13
C TYR A 69 -7.36 -8.16 -4.12
N SER A 70 -7.00 -7.04 -4.75
CA SER A 70 -7.79 -6.37 -5.79
C SER A 70 -8.09 -7.32 -6.96
N LEU A 71 -7.05 -7.99 -7.45
CA LEU A 71 -7.11 -8.92 -8.57
C LEU A 71 -8.01 -10.13 -8.24
N LEU A 72 -7.91 -10.66 -7.01
CA LEU A 72 -8.81 -11.71 -6.51
C LEU A 72 -10.27 -11.24 -6.47
N CYS A 73 -10.54 -10.05 -5.94
CA CYS A 73 -11.90 -9.52 -5.82
C CYS A 73 -12.58 -9.30 -7.17
N ARG A 74 -11.84 -8.82 -8.18
CA ARG A 74 -12.36 -8.54 -9.53
C ARG A 74 -12.82 -9.81 -10.25
N GLN A 75 -12.10 -10.91 -10.10
CA GLN A 75 -12.37 -12.18 -10.80
C GLN A 75 -13.41 -13.06 -10.11
N THR A 76 -13.71 -12.79 -8.84
CA THR A 76 -14.59 -13.65 -8.01
C THR A 76 -15.90 -12.97 -7.61
N ASN A 77 -16.15 -11.71 -8.04
CA ASN A 77 -17.27 -10.88 -7.56
C ASN A 77 -17.36 -10.82 -6.01
N ILE A 78 -16.21 -10.89 -5.34
CA ILE A 78 -16.11 -10.92 -3.88
C ILE A 78 -16.03 -9.51 -3.26
N GLY A 79 -15.71 -8.50 -4.06
CA GLY A 79 -15.67 -7.11 -3.59
C GLY A 79 -17.00 -6.69 -2.95
N PHE A 80 -16.94 -6.15 -1.73
CA PHE A 80 -18.10 -5.54 -1.07
C PHE A 80 -18.53 -4.23 -1.75
N LEU A 81 -17.62 -3.60 -2.51
CA LEU A 81 -17.98 -2.53 -3.44
C LEU A 81 -18.82 -3.16 -4.56
N PRO A 82 -20.06 -2.69 -4.80
CA PRO A 82 -20.91 -3.22 -5.85
C PRO A 82 -20.25 -2.90 -7.20
N THR A 83 -19.41 -3.83 -7.67
CA THR A 83 -18.96 -3.85 -9.05
C THR A 83 -20.05 -4.56 -9.84
N LYS A 84 -21.27 -4.05 -9.77
CA LYS A 84 -22.32 -4.48 -10.67
C LYS A 84 -21.85 -4.01 -12.04
N ARG A 85 -21.52 -4.95 -12.93
CA ARG A 85 -21.18 -4.64 -14.34
C ARG A 85 -22.27 -3.70 -14.86
N MET A 86 -21.93 -2.44 -15.10
CA MET A 86 -22.84 -1.50 -15.74
C MET A 86 -22.79 -1.79 -17.25
N SER A 87 -23.41 -2.89 -17.67
CA SER A 87 -23.86 -3.10 -19.05
C SER A 87 -25.36 -2.82 -19.07
N SER A 88 -25.72 -1.55 -19.19
CA SER A 88 -27.08 -1.13 -19.50
C SER A 88 -26.96 0.18 -20.24
N SER A 89 -27.00 0.07 -21.58
CA SER A 89 -27.32 1.08 -22.62
C SER A 89 -26.37 0.86 -23.81
N GLY A 90 -26.73 -0.03 -24.74
CA GLY A 90 -25.98 -0.28 -25.97
C GLY A 90 -26.19 -1.70 -26.51
N ASP A 91 -27.08 -1.82 -27.51
CA ASP A 91 -27.35 -2.93 -28.42
C ASP A 91 -27.10 -4.41 -28.00
N PRO A 92 -28.14 -5.26 -27.95
CA PRO A 92 -28.01 -6.71 -27.71
C PRO A 92 -27.33 -7.49 -28.86
N SER A 93 -27.06 -6.86 -30.00
CA SER A 93 -26.69 -7.53 -31.24
C SER A 93 -25.18 -7.65 -31.48
N LEU A 94 -24.33 -6.91 -30.74
CA LEU A 94 -22.87 -6.92 -30.90
C LEU A 94 -22.11 -7.70 -29.81
N ILE A 95 -22.81 -8.26 -28.82
CA ILE A 95 -22.20 -8.88 -27.62
C ILE A 95 -22.12 -10.42 -27.70
N ASN A 96 -22.47 -11.02 -28.84
CA ASN A 96 -22.46 -12.48 -28.97
C ASN A 96 -21.10 -13.12 -29.36
N GLN A 97 -19.97 -12.41 -29.30
CA GLN A 97 -18.69 -12.98 -29.77
C GLN A 97 -17.44 -12.83 -28.88
N SER A 98 -17.48 -12.29 -27.66
CA SER A 98 -16.23 -12.11 -26.87
C SER A 98 -16.24 -12.59 -25.42
N THR A 99 -17.29 -13.24 -24.92
CA THR A 99 -17.24 -13.99 -23.66
C THR A 99 -17.54 -15.46 -23.91
N LEU A 100 -16.53 -16.16 -24.44
CA LEU A 100 -16.44 -17.61 -24.25
C LEU A 100 -16.64 -17.89 -22.76
N ALA A 101 -17.64 -18.72 -22.46
CA ALA A 101 -17.90 -19.28 -21.15
C ALA A 101 -16.69 -20.11 -20.71
N GLU A 102 -15.68 -19.44 -20.16
CA GLU A 102 -14.55 -20.11 -19.56
C GLU A 102 -14.96 -20.64 -18.18
N LYS A 103 -14.94 -21.96 -18.02
CA LYS A 103 -15.24 -22.67 -16.77
C LYS A 103 -14.64 -21.95 -15.55
N GLU A 104 -15.52 -21.43 -14.69
CA GLU A 104 -15.13 -20.86 -13.41
C GLU A 104 -14.43 -21.91 -12.53
N SER A 105 -13.33 -21.52 -11.88
CA SER A 105 -12.63 -22.40 -10.94
C SER A 105 -13.57 -22.78 -9.80
N LYS A 106 -13.65 -24.08 -9.43
CA LYS A 106 -14.49 -24.55 -8.31
C LYS A 106 -14.21 -23.79 -7.00
N LEU A 107 -12.96 -23.38 -6.80
CA LEU A 107 -12.54 -22.60 -5.63
C LEU A 107 -13.05 -21.14 -5.70
N ALA A 108 -13.07 -20.55 -6.90
CA ALA A 108 -13.67 -19.24 -7.13
C ALA A 108 -15.17 -19.26 -6.80
N THR A 109 -15.90 -20.28 -7.28
CA THR A 109 -17.33 -20.45 -6.98
C THR A 109 -17.58 -20.71 -5.48
N PHE A 110 -16.69 -21.40 -4.78
CA PHE A 110 -16.79 -21.58 -3.32
C PHE A 110 -16.60 -20.27 -2.56
N LEU A 111 -15.57 -19.50 -2.92
CA LEU A 111 -15.30 -18.19 -2.33
C LEU A 111 -16.43 -17.19 -2.64
N GLU A 112 -17.02 -17.26 -3.83
CA GLU A 112 -18.18 -16.47 -4.19
C GLU A 112 -19.40 -16.83 -3.33
N LYS A 113 -19.69 -18.12 -3.11
CA LYS A 113 -20.86 -18.54 -2.32
C LYS A 113 -20.70 -18.32 -0.81
N SER A 114 -19.47 -18.34 -0.28
CA SER A 114 -19.22 -18.31 1.16
C SER A 114 -18.89 -16.90 1.69
N ILE A 115 -19.86 -16.27 2.35
CA ILE A 115 -19.67 -14.97 3.04
C ILE A 115 -18.52 -15.03 4.05
N THR A 116 -18.39 -16.14 4.77
CA THR A 116 -17.31 -16.34 5.75
C THR A 116 -15.94 -16.33 5.08
N ALA A 117 -15.79 -17.00 3.95
CA ALA A 117 -14.51 -17.04 3.24
C ALA A 117 -14.14 -15.66 2.66
N ARG A 118 -15.12 -14.90 2.15
CA ARG A 118 -14.92 -13.50 1.74
C ARG A 118 -14.43 -12.61 2.88
N ARG A 119 -15.04 -12.74 4.07
CA ARG A 119 -14.63 -12.00 5.28
C ARG A 119 -13.23 -12.39 5.74
N ILE A 120 -12.88 -13.68 5.71
CA ILE A 120 -11.54 -14.17 6.04
C ILE A 120 -10.50 -13.61 5.05
N LEU A 121 -10.80 -13.65 3.75
CA LEU A 121 -9.89 -13.11 2.72
C LEU A 121 -9.64 -11.61 2.92
N LEU A 122 -10.70 -10.83 3.14
CA LEU A 122 -10.59 -9.41 3.45
C LEU A 122 -9.76 -9.19 4.71
N PHE A 123 -10.01 -9.95 5.78
CA PHE A 123 -9.27 -9.83 7.04
C PHE A 123 -7.77 -10.12 6.84
N ILE A 124 -7.42 -11.19 6.11
CA ILE A 124 -6.03 -11.55 5.80
C ILE A 124 -5.34 -10.43 4.99
N ALA A 125 -6.01 -9.90 3.97
CA ALA A 125 -5.46 -8.82 3.16
C ALA A 125 -5.25 -7.54 4.00
N MET A 126 -6.24 -7.17 4.81
CA MET A 126 -6.17 -6.00 5.69
C MET A 126 -5.07 -6.14 6.75
N LEU A 127 -4.91 -7.34 7.32
CA LEU A 127 -3.84 -7.63 8.26
C LEU A 127 -2.47 -7.52 7.60
N GLY A 128 -2.31 -8.04 6.38
CA GLY A 128 -1.09 -7.87 5.58
C GLY A 128 -0.78 -6.39 5.29
N MET A 129 -1.78 -5.59 4.95
CA MET A 129 -1.63 -4.14 4.74
C MET A 129 -1.21 -3.40 6.01
N CYS A 130 -1.84 -3.71 7.15
CA CYS A 130 -1.47 -3.10 8.44
C CYS A 130 -0.03 -3.47 8.86
N MET A 131 0.38 -4.71 8.61
CA MET A 131 1.74 -5.16 8.89
C MET A 131 2.76 -4.51 7.97
N LEU A 132 2.45 -4.33 6.68
CA LEU A 132 3.31 -3.59 5.75
C LEU A 132 3.48 -2.12 6.17
N ILE A 133 2.45 -1.48 6.71
CA ILE A 133 2.58 -0.14 7.33
C ILE A 133 3.51 -0.20 8.56
N GLY A 134 3.41 -1.27 9.36
CA GLY A 134 4.34 -1.55 10.47
C GLY A 134 5.79 -1.70 10.01
N ASP A 135 6.02 -2.35 8.87
CA ASP A 135 7.32 -2.48 8.22
C ASP A 135 7.91 -1.10 7.90
N GLY A 136 7.06 -0.20 7.39
CA GLY A 136 7.34 1.22 7.13
C GLY A 136 7.84 2.01 8.34
N ILE A 137 7.51 1.57 9.56
CA ILE A 137 7.98 2.16 10.81
C ILE A 137 9.32 1.54 11.24
N LEU A 138 9.44 0.21 11.13
CA LEU A 138 10.58 -0.53 11.66
C LEU A 138 11.83 -0.41 10.78
N THR A 139 11.70 -0.38 9.46
CA THR A 139 12.87 -0.34 8.56
C THR A 139 13.71 0.92 8.74
N PRO A 140 13.12 2.15 8.80
CA PRO A 140 13.91 3.33 9.10
C PRO A 140 14.59 3.26 10.47
N ALA A 141 13.89 2.72 11.47
CA ALA A 141 14.42 2.59 12.83
C ALA A 141 15.65 1.66 12.86
N ILE A 142 15.53 0.44 12.35
CA ILE A 142 16.63 -0.55 12.40
C ILE A 142 17.78 -0.17 11.48
N SER A 143 17.50 0.33 10.27
CA SER A 143 18.55 0.60 9.28
C SER A 143 19.40 1.80 9.69
N VAL A 144 18.79 2.89 10.18
CA VAL A 144 19.54 4.07 10.65
C VAL A 144 20.29 3.75 11.95
N LEU A 145 19.66 3.06 12.91
CA LEU A 145 20.33 2.67 14.15
C LEU A 145 21.55 1.78 13.88
N SER A 146 21.38 0.74 13.07
CA SER A 146 22.48 -0.19 12.74
C SER A 146 23.60 0.47 11.94
N ALA A 147 23.29 1.49 11.13
CA ALA A 147 24.31 2.30 10.49
C ALA A 147 25.10 3.12 11.53
N MET A 148 24.42 3.72 12.50
CA MET A 148 25.05 4.53 13.55
C MET A 148 25.83 3.73 14.60
N ASP A 149 25.46 2.47 14.83
CA ASP A 149 26.22 1.56 15.71
C ASP A 149 27.69 1.41 15.29
N GLY A 150 28.00 1.64 14.01
CA GLY A 150 29.38 1.70 13.53
C GLY A 150 30.27 2.68 14.30
N LEU A 151 29.74 3.78 14.83
CA LEU A 151 30.52 4.75 15.60
C LEU A 151 31.16 4.16 16.86
N GLN A 152 30.57 3.11 17.42
CA GLN A 152 31.06 2.47 18.66
C GLN A 152 32.33 1.66 18.42
N VAL A 153 32.61 1.23 17.18
CA VAL A 153 33.80 0.42 16.86
C VAL A 153 35.11 1.19 17.04
N PRO A 154 35.30 2.38 16.42
CA PRO A 154 36.49 3.19 16.65
C PRO A 154 36.45 3.96 17.98
N PHE A 155 35.25 4.25 18.52
CA PHE A 155 35.08 5.01 19.75
C PHE A 155 34.17 4.28 20.76
N PRO A 156 34.69 3.28 21.50
CA PRO A 156 33.92 2.56 22.52
C PRO A 156 33.43 3.44 23.68
N SER A 157 33.96 4.67 23.81
CA SER A 157 33.51 5.66 24.79
C SER A 157 32.17 6.31 24.46
N VAL A 158 31.68 6.18 23.22
CA VAL A 158 30.36 6.68 22.82
C VAL A 158 29.31 5.73 23.38
N GLY A 159 28.53 6.18 24.36
CA GLY A 159 27.47 5.37 24.95
C GLY A 159 26.33 5.08 23.96
N LYS A 160 25.66 3.93 24.12
CA LYS A 160 24.50 3.52 23.31
C LYS A 160 23.43 4.61 23.19
N SER A 161 23.10 5.28 24.30
CA SER A 161 22.13 6.37 24.32
C SER A 161 22.51 7.57 23.42
N ALA A 162 23.81 7.81 23.21
CA ALA A 162 24.25 8.86 22.30
C ALA A 162 24.05 8.44 20.82
N VAL A 163 24.26 7.15 20.51
CA VAL A 163 23.99 6.57 19.18
C VAL A 163 22.50 6.57 18.87
N GLU A 164 21.65 6.22 19.84
CA GLU A 164 20.20 6.29 19.73
C GLU A 164 19.71 7.72 19.49
N ALA A 165 20.23 8.70 20.25
CA ALA A 165 19.89 10.11 20.08
C ALA A 165 20.33 10.66 18.71
N LEU A 166 21.54 10.28 18.24
CA LEU A 166 22.01 10.67 16.92
C LEU A 166 21.15 10.06 15.80
N SER A 167 20.77 8.79 15.94
CA SER A 167 19.87 8.09 15.03
C SER A 167 18.51 8.78 14.96
N ALA A 168 17.95 9.19 16.11
CA ALA A 168 16.71 9.95 16.17
C ALA A 168 16.81 11.31 15.46
N VAL A 169 17.94 12.02 15.60
CA VAL A 169 18.18 13.29 14.88
C VAL A 169 18.23 13.07 13.36
N ILE A 170 18.91 12.01 12.90
CA ILE A 170 18.95 11.65 11.47
C ILE A 170 17.56 11.31 10.96
N LEU A 171 16.77 10.55 11.72
CA LEU A 171 15.38 10.23 11.36
C LEU A 171 14.50 11.49 11.29
N LEU A 172 14.60 12.41 12.25
CA LEU A 172 13.89 13.68 12.21
C LEU A 172 14.24 14.48 10.94
N ALA A 173 15.53 14.60 10.63
CA ALA A 173 15.98 15.28 9.41
C ALA A 173 15.44 14.60 8.15
N LEU A 174 15.48 13.27 8.11
CA LEU A 174 14.96 12.45 7.02
C LEU A 174 13.46 12.69 6.80
N PHE A 175 12.64 12.65 7.86
CA PHE A 175 11.19 12.85 7.78
C PHE A 175 10.81 14.30 7.43
N LEU A 176 11.59 15.29 7.88
CA LEU A 176 11.40 16.69 7.51
C LEU A 176 11.76 16.96 6.04
N LEU A 177 12.75 16.25 5.49
CA LEU A 177 13.16 16.36 4.10
C LEU A 177 12.16 15.74 3.12
N GLN A 178 11.25 14.85 3.56
CA GLN A 178 10.25 14.21 2.69
C GLN A 178 9.40 15.20 1.89
N LYS A 179 9.11 16.38 2.46
CA LYS A 179 8.31 17.43 1.80
C LYS A 179 8.94 17.95 0.51
N LYS A 180 10.27 17.88 0.35
CA LYS A 180 10.98 18.37 -0.84
C LYS A 180 10.83 17.45 -2.06
N GLY A 181 10.15 16.31 -1.90
CA GLY A 181 9.77 15.39 -2.97
C GLY A 181 10.88 14.41 -3.33
N THR A 182 10.49 13.15 -3.52
CA THR A 182 11.38 12.05 -3.96
C THR A 182 12.00 12.32 -5.33
N SER A 183 11.34 13.06 -6.22
CA SER A 183 11.85 13.38 -7.57
C SER A 183 13.19 14.14 -7.56
N ARG A 184 13.38 15.12 -6.66
CA ARG A 184 14.65 15.88 -6.57
C ARG A 184 15.75 15.13 -5.81
N VAL A 185 15.38 14.28 -4.86
CA VAL A 185 16.36 13.56 -4.02
C VAL A 185 16.75 12.20 -4.61
N SER A 186 15.89 11.58 -5.42
CA SER A 186 16.14 10.28 -6.07
C SER A 186 17.29 10.26 -7.07
N PHE A 187 17.66 11.43 -7.64
CA PHE A 187 18.87 11.55 -8.45
C PHE A 187 20.13 11.29 -7.61
N LEU A 188 20.19 11.77 -6.36
CA LEU A 188 21.29 11.50 -5.43
C LEU A 188 21.28 10.08 -4.86
N PHE A 189 20.10 9.45 -4.77
CA PHE A 189 19.97 8.11 -4.21
C PHE A 189 20.59 7.01 -5.08
N SER A 190 20.50 7.13 -6.40
CA SER A 190 21.01 6.10 -7.29
C SER A 190 22.54 5.94 -7.23
N PRO A 191 23.35 7.02 -7.23
CA PRO A 191 24.79 6.93 -7.03
C PRO A 191 25.17 6.33 -5.67
N ILE A 192 24.52 6.76 -4.58
CA ILE A 192 24.79 6.25 -3.23
C ILE A 192 24.61 4.73 -3.18
N MET A 193 23.48 4.25 -3.70
CA MET A 193 23.17 2.82 -3.67
C MET A 193 24.03 2.01 -4.63
N ALA A 194 24.38 2.57 -5.79
CA ALA A 194 25.37 1.97 -6.69
C ALA A 194 26.73 1.82 -5.98
N SER A 195 27.21 2.87 -5.31
CA SER A 195 28.44 2.84 -4.52
C SER A 195 28.37 1.79 -3.41
N TRP A 196 27.27 1.70 -2.67
CA TRP A 196 27.06 0.67 -1.65
C TRP A 196 27.10 -0.75 -2.25
N THR A 197 26.30 -1.02 -3.30
CA THR A 197 26.25 -2.33 -3.99
C THR A 197 27.56 -2.72 -4.68
N PHE A 198 28.45 -1.77 -4.95
CA PHE A 198 29.76 -2.04 -5.53
C PHE A 198 30.84 -2.23 -4.47
N THR A 199 30.87 -1.39 -3.44
CA THR A 199 31.90 -1.42 -2.40
C THR A 199 31.76 -2.61 -1.46
N THR A 200 30.54 -2.96 -1.05
CA THR A 200 30.27 -4.09 -0.15
C THR A 200 30.77 -5.45 -0.66
N PRO A 201 30.49 -5.89 -1.91
CA PRO A 201 31.02 -7.15 -2.40
C PRO A 201 32.53 -7.10 -2.64
N MET A 202 33.12 -5.94 -2.95
CA MET A 202 34.58 -5.81 -3.06
C MET A 202 35.27 -6.04 -1.72
N ILE A 203 34.72 -5.48 -0.64
CA ILE A 203 35.17 -5.76 0.72
C ILE A 203 34.90 -7.22 1.09
N GLY A 204 33.76 -7.76 0.69
CA GLY A 204 33.42 -9.17 0.88
C GLY A 204 34.44 -10.11 0.23
N ILE A 205 34.80 -9.84 -1.03
CA ILE A 205 35.82 -10.57 -1.80
C ILE A 205 37.17 -10.52 -1.10
N TYR A 206 37.61 -9.32 -0.72
CA TYR A 206 38.85 -9.15 0.03
C TYR A 206 38.85 -9.96 1.33
N SER A 207 37.75 -9.91 2.09
CA SER A 207 37.63 -10.59 3.37
C SER A 207 37.68 -12.12 3.23
N PHE A 208 36.87 -12.71 2.35
CA PHE A 208 36.87 -14.18 2.26
C PHE A 208 38.17 -14.71 1.65
N LEU A 209 38.79 -14.02 0.69
CA LEU A 209 40.10 -14.41 0.16
C LEU A 209 41.20 -14.37 1.23
N ARG A 210 41.09 -13.46 2.20
CA ARG A 210 42.06 -13.30 3.29
C ARG A 210 41.85 -14.27 4.45
N TYR A 211 40.61 -14.44 4.91
CA TYR A 211 40.31 -15.17 6.15
C TYR A 211 39.88 -16.63 5.93
N TYR A 212 39.13 -16.92 4.85
CA TYR A 212 38.60 -18.26 4.57
C TYR A 212 38.25 -18.48 3.08
N PRO A 213 39.24 -18.82 2.21
CA PRO A 213 39.01 -18.95 0.75
C PRO A 213 38.01 -20.04 0.37
N SER A 214 37.92 -21.11 1.15
CA SER A 214 37.02 -22.24 0.88
C SER A 214 35.58 -22.00 1.34
N ILE A 215 35.15 -20.75 1.53
CA ILE A 215 33.81 -20.43 2.08
C ILE A 215 32.68 -20.97 1.20
N PHE A 216 32.83 -20.97 -0.12
CA PHE A 216 31.79 -21.41 -1.06
C PHE A 216 31.45 -22.90 -1.02
N LYS A 217 32.19 -23.72 -0.26
CA LYS A 217 31.77 -25.10 0.03
C LYS A 217 30.38 -25.14 0.70
N THR A 218 30.00 -24.08 1.43
CA THR A 218 28.71 -23.93 2.12
C THR A 218 27.51 -23.79 1.20
N VAL A 219 27.71 -23.58 -0.10
CA VAL A 219 26.62 -23.63 -1.08
C VAL A 219 25.90 -24.99 -1.03
N SER A 220 26.60 -26.04 -0.62
CA SER A 220 25.96 -27.34 -0.43
C SER A 220 24.96 -27.33 0.75
N PRO A 221 23.70 -27.76 0.54
CA PRO A 221 22.70 -27.87 1.60
C PRO A 221 23.09 -28.78 2.77
N HIS A 222 24.12 -29.62 2.63
CA HIS A 222 24.55 -30.52 3.70
C HIS A 222 24.97 -29.76 4.97
N TYR A 223 25.46 -28.52 4.84
CA TYR A 223 25.82 -27.68 5.98
C TYR A 223 24.59 -27.25 6.78
N ILE A 224 23.45 -27.08 6.13
CA ILE A 224 22.16 -26.79 6.78
C ILE A 224 21.75 -27.99 7.65
N VAL A 225 21.79 -29.20 7.07
CA VAL A 225 21.44 -30.43 7.78
C VAL A 225 22.36 -30.67 8.97
N GLY A 226 23.68 -30.56 8.78
CA GLY A 226 24.65 -30.68 9.86
C GLY A 226 24.46 -29.64 10.97
N PHE A 227 24.14 -28.40 10.61
CA PHE A 227 23.86 -27.32 11.56
C PHE A 227 22.66 -27.63 12.46
N PHE A 228 21.55 -28.09 11.88
CA PHE A 228 20.36 -28.43 12.67
C PHE A 228 20.54 -29.69 13.50
N LEU A 229 21.27 -30.69 13.00
CA LEU A 229 21.57 -31.90 13.75
C LEU A 229 22.44 -31.61 14.99
N ARG A 230 23.39 -30.67 14.89
CA ARG A 230 24.26 -30.28 16.01
C ARG A 230 23.56 -29.35 17.00
N ASN A 231 22.88 -28.31 16.50
CA ASN A 231 22.37 -27.24 17.36
C ASN A 231 20.91 -27.43 17.80
N GLY A 232 20.16 -28.33 17.17
CA GLY A 232 18.76 -28.64 17.50
C GLY A 232 17.90 -27.38 17.70
N LYS A 233 17.36 -27.23 18.91
CA LYS A 233 16.51 -26.08 19.30
C LYS A 233 17.22 -24.73 19.17
N ARG A 234 18.53 -24.65 19.45
CA ARG A 234 19.28 -23.39 19.32
C ARG A 234 19.44 -23.00 17.86
N GLY A 235 19.68 -23.98 16.98
CA GLY A 235 19.72 -23.77 15.53
C GLY A 235 18.39 -23.24 14.99
N TRP A 236 17.27 -23.80 15.47
CA TRP A 236 15.93 -23.29 15.15
C TRP A 236 15.71 -21.85 15.62
N GLN A 237 16.14 -21.47 16.83
CA GLN A 237 16.04 -20.08 17.32
C GLN A 237 16.87 -19.09 16.51
N LEU A 238 18.03 -19.52 15.99
CA LEU A 238 18.89 -18.69 15.14
C LEU A 238 18.27 -18.37 13.78
N LEU A 239 17.28 -19.15 13.32
CA LEU A 239 16.51 -18.80 12.13
C LEU A 239 15.81 -17.44 12.26
N GLY A 240 15.47 -17.04 13.48
CA GLY A 240 14.86 -15.74 13.72
C GLY A 240 15.78 -14.56 13.41
N GLY A 241 17.11 -14.75 13.44
CA GLY A 241 18.06 -13.75 12.95
C GLY A 241 18.39 -13.92 11.48
N THR A 242 18.48 -15.16 10.96
CA THR A 242 18.81 -15.38 9.54
C THR A 242 17.71 -14.89 8.61
N VAL A 243 16.45 -14.87 9.05
CA VAL A 243 15.32 -14.31 8.28
C VAL A 243 15.54 -12.84 7.90
N LEU A 244 16.38 -12.11 8.65
CA LEU A 244 16.65 -10.71 8.37
C LEU A 244 17.44 -10.51 7.06
N CYS A 245 18.03 -11.56 6.47
CA CYS A 245 18.77 -11.43 5.21
C CYS A 245 17.85 -11.22 3.98
N ILE A 246 16.57 -11.55 4.10
CA ILE A 246 15.57 -11.39 3.02
C ILE A 246 14.67 -10.16 3.23
N THR A 247 14.93 -9.35 4.26
CA THR A 247 14.13 -8.14 4.53
C THR A 247 14.19 -7.20 3.35
N GLY A 248 13.04 -6.81 2.79
CA GLY A 248 12.97 -6.02 1.55
C GLY A 248 12.81 -6.83 0.27
N ALA A 249 12.80 -8.17 0.32
CA ALA A 249 12.43 -8.96 -0.86
C ALA A 249 10.96 -8.73 -1.28
N GLU A 250 10.08 -8.42 -0.32
CA GLU A 250 8.71 -8.03 -0.59
C GLU A 250 8.61 -6.70 -1.35
N ALA A 251 9.50 -5.74 -1.05
CA ALA A 251 9.52 -4.44 -1.73
C ALA A 251 9.71 -4.59 -3.25
N MET A 252 10.44 -5.63 -3.69
CA MET A 252 10.55 -5.97 -5.12
C MET A 252 9.20 -6.22 -5.79
N PHE A 253 8.26 -6.80 -5.05
CA PHE A 253 6.91 -7.07 -5.53
C PHE A 253 5.97 -5.89 -5.31
N ALA A 254 6.07 -5.19 -4.17
CA ALA A 254 5.23 -4.02 -3.89
C ALA A 254 5.51 -2.83 -4.83
N ASP A 255 6.78 -2.61 -5.20
CA ASP A 255 7.20 -1.45 -6.02
C ASP A 255 7.06 -1.67 -7.54
N LEU A 256 6.36 -2.74 -7.97
CA LEU A 256 6.16 -3.01 -9.40
C LEU A 256 5.50 -1.83 -10.14
N GLY A 257 4.62 -1.08 -9.45
CA GLY A 257 3.93 0.09 -9.99
C GLY A 257 4.84 1.23 -10.43
N HIS A 258 6.11 1.21 -10.04
CA HIS A 258 7.08 2.28 -10.35
C HIS A 258 8.13 1.85 -11.38
N PHE A 259 8.30 0.54 -11.58
CA PHE A 259 9.43 0.01 -12.33
C PHE A 259 9.03 -1.17 -13.20
N ASN A 260 9.62 -1.26 -14.38
CA ASN A 260 9.39 -2.40 -15.26
C ASN A 260 9.92 -3.69 -14.62
N LYS A 261 9.06 -4.71 -14.55
CA LYS A 261 9.36 -6.08 -14.13
C LYS A 261 10.69 -6.61 -14.65
N ARG A 262 10.95 -6.52 -15.96
CA ARG A 262 12.22 -7.03 -16.54
C ARG A 262 13.44 -6.32 -15.97
N SER A 263 13.33 -5.03 -15.68
CA SER A 263 14.42 -4.25 -15.08
C SER A 263 14.69 -4.68 -13.64
N ILE A 264 13.64 -4.98 -12.86
CA ILE A 264 13.77 -5.52 -11.50
C ILE A 264 14.46 -6.91 -11.55
N GLN A 265 14.01 -7.80 -12.44
CA GLN A 265 14.57 -9.15 -12.60
C GLN A 265 16.07 -9.10 -12.93
N MET A 266 16.46 -8.29 -13.92
CA MET A 266 17.86 -8.17 -14.33
C MET A 266 18.73 -7.55 -13.23
N ALA A 267 18.27 -6.45 -12.60
CA ALA A 267 19.03 -5.81 -11.53
C ALA A 267 19.22 -6.74 -10.31
N PHE A 268 18.19 -7.51 -9.96
CA PHE A 268 18.29 -8.46 -8.86
C PHE A 268 19.28 -9.58 -9.17
N LEU A 269 19.09 -10.28 -10.30
CA LEU A 269 19.87 -11.49 -10.64
C LEU A 269 21.35 -11.19 -10.88
N PHE A 270 21.68 -10.08 -11.53
CA PHE A 270 23.05 -9.78 -11.96
C PHE A 270 23.80 -8.83 -11.02
N THR A 271 23.12 -8.06 -10.19
CA THR A 271 23.77 -7.07 -9.31
C THR A 271 23.51 -7.37 -7.84
N ILE A 272 22.25 -7.37 -7.40
CA ILE A 272 21.92 -7.43 -5.97
C ILE A 272 22.19 -8.79 -5.35
N TYR A 273 21.70 -9.87 -5.98
CA TYR A 273 21.85 -11.22 -5.47
C TYR A 273 23.34 -11.62 -5.35
N PRO A 274 24.18 -11.46 -6.39
CA PRO A 274 25.62 -11.73 -6.26
C PRO A 274 26.30 -10.84 -5.21
N SER A 275 25.93 -9.56 -5.14
CA SER A 275 26.48 -8.62 -4.16
C SER A 275 26.24 -9.08 -2.73
N LEU A 276 25.01 -9.49 -2.41
CA LEU A 276 24.62 -9.96 -1.08
C LEU A 276 25.34 -11.26 -0.72
N VAL A 277 25.35 -12.24 -1.63
CA VAL A 277 26.04 -13.52 -1.41
C VAL A 277 27.52 -13.29 -1.12
N LEU A 278 28.20 -12.43 -1.88
CA LEU A 278 29.61 -12.09 -1.66
C LEU A 278 29.86 -11.34 -0.34
N THR A 279 28.97 -10.44 0.01
CA THR A 279 29.07 -9.68 1.27
C THR A 279 28.90 -10.60 2.47
N TYR A 280 27.87 -11.46 2.47
CA TYR A 280 27.67 -12.45 3.53
C TYR A 280 28.79 -13.48 3.58
N ALA A 281 29.33 -13.92 2.45
CA ALA A 281 30.50 -14.81 2.40
C ALA A 281 31.72 -14.16 3.10
N GLY A 282 31.98 -12.89 2.80
CA GLY A 282 33.08 -12.12 3.40
C GLY A 282 32.91 -11.87 4.90
N GLN A 283 31.69 -11.52 5.35
CA GLN A 283 31.38 -11.37 6.77
C GLN A 283 31.56 -12.69 7.52
N THR A 284 31.01 -13.78 6.98
CA THR A 284 31.11 -15.12 7.58
C THR A 284 32.57 -15.56 7.68
N ALA A 285 33.36 -15.35 6.62
CA ALA A 285 34.78 -15.69 6.63
C ALA A 285 35.57 -14.95 7.71
N TYR A 286 35.27 -13.66 7.94
CA TYR A 286 35.87 -12.89 9.03
C TYR A 286 35.45 -13.45 10.41
N LEU A 287 34.16 -13.72 10.60
CA LEU A 287 33.61 -14.19 11.88
C LEU A 287 34.06 -15.62 12.24
N ILE A 288 34.38 -16.47 11.27
CA ILE A 288 35.00 -17.79 11.53
C ILE A 288 36.35 -17.62 12.26
N LYS A 289 37.13 -16.60 11.91
CA LYS A 289 38.42 -16.31 12.56
C LYS A 289 38.26 -15.48 13.83
N ASN A 290 37.23 -14.65 13.91
CA ASN A 290 36.94 -13.76 15.03
C ASN A 290 35.52 -14.01 15.57
N PRO A 291 35.27 -15.13 16.28
CA PRO A 291 33.92 -15.59 16.61
C PRO A 291 33.16 -14.68 17.60
N ASN A 292 33.87 -13.85 18.37
CA ASN A 292 33.28 -12.96 19.37
C ASN A 292 32.88 -11.58 18.80
N ASP A 293 33.12 -11.32 17.52
CA ASP A 293 32.92 -9.99 16.90
C ASP A 293 31.55 -9.80 16.22
N HIS A 294 30.59 -10.70 16.46
CA HIS A 294 29.32 -10.71 15.71
C HIS A 294 28.42 -9.48 15.97
N SER A 295 28.51 -8.83 17.13
CA SER A 295 27.75 -7.61 17.47
C SER A 295 28.05 -6.44 16.53
N ASP A 296 29.29 -6.34 16.08
CA ASP A 296 29.77 -5.28 15.18
C ASP A 296 30.31 -5.88 13.88
N GLY A 297 29.79 -7.06 13.52
CA GLY A 297 30.38 -7.92 12.50
C GLY A 297 30.57 -7.22 11.17
N PHE A 298 29.64 -6.34 10.77
CA PHE A 298 29.74 -5.55 9.55
C PHE A 298 30.90 -4.54 9.60
N TYR A 299 31.08 -3.82 10.69
CA TYR A 299 32.10 -2.78 10.75
C TYR A 299 33.50 -3.35 11.00
N LYS A 300 33.60 -4.48 11.69
CA LYS A 300 34.87 -5.15 11.98
C LYS A 300 35.46 -5.92 10.79
N PHE A 301 34.64 -6.43 9.87
CA PHE A 301 35.18 -7.06 8.64
C PHE A 301 35.68 -6.05 7.59
N VAL A 302 35.34 -4.76 7.74
CA VAL A 302 35.80 -3.69 6.84
C VAL A 302 37.27 -3.34 7.13
N PRO A 303 38.16 -3.32 6.12
CA PRO A 303 39.55 -2.96 6.33
C PRO A 303 39.72 -1.51 6.82
N ASN A 304 40.61 -1.31 7.80
CA ASN A 304 40.88 0.01 8.40
C ASN A 304 41.07 1.16 7.39
N PRO A 305 41.79 1.01 6.25
CA PRO A 305 42.00 2.12 5.31
C PRO A 305 40.72 2.65 4.65
N VAL A 306 39.68 1.81 4.54
CA VAL A 306 38.41 2.15 3.86
C VAL A 306 37.24 2.27 4.83
N TYR A 307 37.49 2.17 6.14
CA TYR A 307 36.47 2.19 7.18
C TYR A 307 35.59 3.45 7.15
N TRP A 308 36.21 4.64 7.20
CA TRP A 308 35.49 5.92 7.23
C TRP A 308 34.67 6.19 5.96
N PRO A 309 35.23 6.00 4.74
CA PRO A 309 34.43 6.03 3.53
C PRO A 309 33.24 5.07 3.57
N MET A 310 33.46 3.83 4.04
CA MET A 310 32.40 2.83 4.12
C MET A 310 31.31 3.21 5.13
N PHE A 311 31.67 3.77 6.28
CA PHE A 311 30.73 4.25 7.30
C PHE A 311 29.81 5.36 6.74
N VAL A 312 30.35 6.30 5.98
CA VAL A 312 29.55 7.36 5.33
C VAL A 312 28.62 6.75 4.28
N ILE A 313 29.11 5.83 3.45
CA ILE A 313 28.27 5.16 2.44
C ILE A 313 27.18 4.32 3.13
N ALA A 314 27.47 3.62 4.23
CA ALA A 314 26.52 2.84 5.01
C ALA A 314 25.38 3.72 5.55
N THR A 315 25.74 4.85 6.15
CA THR A 315 24.78 5.83 6.67
C THR A 315 23.87 6.37 5.58
N LEU A 316 24.46 6.76 4.45
CA LEU A 316 23.69 7.26 3.30
C LEU A 316 22.81 6.17 2.70
N ALA A 317 23.29 4.93 2.59
CA ALA A 317 22.52 3.79 2.10
C ALA A 317 21.33 3.45 3.02
N ALA A 318 21.52 3.48 4.34
CA ALA A 318 20.45 3.30 5.32
C ALA A 318 19.36 4.39 5.21
N ILE A 319 19.78 5.65 5.01
CA ILE A 319 18.85 6.76 4.75
C ILE A 319 18.06 6.48 3.46
N VAL A 320 18.72 6.10 2.37
CA VAL A 320 18.04 5.80 1.10
C VAL A 320 17.08 4.61 1.23
N ALA A 321 17.49 3.53 1.89
CA ALA A 321 16.64 2.36 2.13
C ALA A 321 15.36 2.72 2.89
N SER A 322 15.47 3.61 3.87
CA SER A 322 14.34 4.10 4.65
C SER A 322 13.32 4.87 3.80
N GLN A 323 13.79 5.64 2.80
CA GLN A 323 12.93 6.45 1.93
C GLN A 323 11.91 5.62 1.15
N SER A 324 12.38 4.54 0.56
CA SER A 324 11.57 3.69 -0.31
C SER A 324 10.38 3.13 0.44
N LEU A 325 10.61 2.66 1.66
CA LEU A 325 9.54 2.06 2.45
C LEU A 325 8.58 3.10 3.02
N ILE A 326 9.06 4.31 3.36
CA ILE A 326 8.20 5.44 3.71
C ILE A 326 7.28 5.77 2.53
N SER A 327 7.82 5.84 1.30
CA SER A 327 7.04 6.07 0.07
C SER A 327 6.04 4.95 -0.19
N ALA A 328 6.45 3.68 -0.05
CA ALA A 328 5.56 2.53 -0.19
C ALA A 328 4.39 2.59 0.82
N THR A 329 4.67 3.01 2.05
CA THR A 329 3.65 3.19 3.09
C THR A 329 2.63 4.27 2.71
N PHE A 330 3.07 5.39 2.11
CA PHE A 330 2.16 6.40 1.58
C PHE A 330 1.26 5.87 0.47
N SER A 331 1.80 5.04 -0.43
CA SER A 331 1.05 4.39 -1.51
C SER A 331 0.00 3.40 -0.96
N VAL A 332 0.38 2.55 0.00
CA VAL A 332 -0.50 1.58 0.69
C VAL A 332 -1.66 2.28 1.40
N ILE A 333 -1.40 3.41 2.07
CA ILE A 333 -2.45 4.21 2.72
C ILE A 333 -3.33 4.90 1.68
N LYS A 334 -2.76 5.48 0.61
CA LYS A 334 -3.54 6.04 -0.50
C LYS A 334 -4.51 5.00 -1.07
N GLN A 335 -4.02 3.81 -1.39
CA GLN A 335 -4.83 2.70 -1.90
C GLN A 335 -5.96 2.32 -0.93
N SER A 336 -5.66 2.30 0.38
CA SER A 336 -6.65 2.02 1.43
C SER A 336 -7.72 3.11 1.57
N VAL A 337 -7.36 4.39 1.35
CA VAL A 337 -8.31 5.51 1.32
C VAL A 337 -9.22 5.43 0.10
N VAL A 338 -8.66 5.08 -1.06
CA VAL A 338 -9.41 4.95 -2.32
C VAL A 338 -10.50 3.86 -2.19
N LEU A 339 -10.22 2.77 -1.48
CA LEU A 339 -11.22 1.73 -1.21
C LEU A 339 -12.14 2.00 -0.02
N ASP A 340 -12.14 3.23 0.53
CA ASP A 340 -12.95 3.62 1.68
C ASP A 340 -12.71 2.75 2.94
N TYR A 341 -11.54 2.08 3.05
CA TYR A 341 -11.13 1.33 4.25
C TYR A 341 -10.36 2.19 5.25
N PHE A 342 -9.80 3.33 4.83
CA PHE A 342 -9.03 4.23 5.68
C PHE A 342 -9.61 5.65 5.68
N PRO A 343 -9.54 6.40 6.80
CA PRO A 343 -9.93 7.79 6.85
C PRO A 343 -9.19 8.65 5.82
N ARG A 344 -9.87 9.66 5.28
CA ARG A 344 -9.31 10.48 4.21
C ARG A 344 -8.15 11.33 4.72
N VAL A 345 -6.97 11.12 4.14
CA VAL A 345 -5.74 11.89 4.40
C VAL A 345 -5.35 12.75 3.21
N LYS A 346 -4.58 13.82 3.44
CA LYS A 346 -4.03 14.61 2.34
C LYS A 346 -2.99 13.80 1.56
N VAL A 347 -3.18 13.68 0.26
CA VAL A 347 -2.26 13.04 -0.67
C VAL A 347 -1.75 14.12 -1.63
N VAL A 348 -0.43 14.28 -1.73
CA VAL A 348 0.23 15.23 -2.63
C VAL A 348 1.18 14.42 -3.51
N HIS A 349 1.01 14.48 -4.82
CA HIS A 349 1.96 13.87 -5.76
C HIS A 349 3.21 14.73 -5.85
N THR A 350 4.39 14.14 -5.62
CA THR A 350 5.67 14.87 -5.64
C THR A 350 6.32 14.92 -7.01
N SER A 351 5.77 14.21 -8.00
CA SER A 351 6.21 14.21 -9.38
C SER A 351 5.03 14.18 -10.34
N GLN A 352 5.06 15.04 -11.36
CA GLN A 352 4.09 15.05 -12.46
C GLN A 352 4.32 13.90 -13.46
N HIS A 353 5.54 13.34 -13.50
CA HIS A 353 5.93 12.29 -14.46
C HIS A 353 6.03 10.89 -13.82
N LYS A 354 6.03 10.79 -12.48
CA LYS A 354 6.05 9.52 -11.74
C LYS A 354 4.92 9.51 -10.72
N GLU A 355 3.78 8.98 -11.15
CA GLU A 355 2.53 8.97 -10.39
C GLU A 355 2.62 8.19 -9.06
N GLY A 356 3.60 7.31 -8.95
CA GLY A 356 3.91 6.53 -7.77
C GLY A 356 4.59 7.26 -6.61
N GLU A 357 5.14 8.44 -6.87
CA GLU A 357 5.79 9.26 -5.86
C GLU A 357 4.73 10.06 -5.10
N VAL A 358 4.18 9.43 -4.06
CA VAL A 358 3.10 9.96 -3.23
C VAL A 358 3.65 10.48 -1.91
N TYR A 359 3.30 11.70 -1.52
CA TYR A 359 3.61 12.28 -0.22
C TYR A 359 2.34 12.59 0.56
N SER A 360 2.23 12.06 1.78
CA SER A 360 1.15 12.41 2.70
C SER A 360 1.73 13.09 3.95
N PRO A 361 1.51 14.41 4.13
CA PRO A 361 2.07 15.14 5.27
C PRO A 361 1.62 14.57 6.63
N GLU A 362 0.34 14.24 6.76
CA GLU A 362 -0.27 13.76 8.00
C GLU A 362 0.35 12.41 8.40
N ILE A 363 0.42 11.47 7.45
CA ILE A 363 1.07 10.17 7.67
C ILE A 363 2.56 10.32 7.92
N ASN A 364 3.24 11.23 7.22
CA ASN A 364 4.67 11.48 7.41
C ASN A 364 5.02 11.84 8.86
N TYR A 365 4.25 12.75 9.47
CA TYR A 365 4.47 13.11 10.88
C TYR A 365 4.12 11.96 11.84
N ILE A 366 3.09 11.17 11.56
CA ILE A 366 2.74 9.99 12.36
C ILE A 366 3.88 8.95 12.30
N LEU A 367 4.35 8.61 11.09
CA LEU A 367 5.49 7.71 10.89
C LEU A 367 6.75 8.24 11.56
N MET A 368 7.04 9.54 11.43
CA MET A 368 8.18 10.17 12.10
C MET A 368 8.15 9.97 13.61
N CYS A 369 7.02 10.27 14.26
CA CYS A 369 6.86 10.11 15.70
C CYS A 369 6.99 8.64 16.12
N LEU A 370 6.40 7.71 15.35
CA LEU A 370 6.48 6.27 15.65
C LEU A 370 7.90 5.73 15.46
N CYS A 371 8.60 6.08 14.37
CA CYS A 371 9.98 5.64 14.14
C CYS A 371 10.92 6.15 15.23
N VAL A 372 10.85 7.45 15.57
CA VAL A 372 11.67 8.03 16.64
C VAL A 372 11.31 7.40 18.00
N GLY A 373 10.01 7.18 18.26
CA GLY A 373 9.55 6.50 19.47
C GLY A 373 10.06 5.07 19.59
N VAL A 374 10.16 4.32 18.48
CA VAL A 374 10.74 2.96 18.47
C VAL A 374 12.22 2.99 18.77
N VAL A 375 13.00 3.89 18.15
CA VAL A 375 14.45 4.01 18.42
C VAL A 375 14.71 4.37 19.87
N LEU A 376 14.03 5.40 20.40
CA LEU A 376 14.24 5.86 21.78
C LEU A 376 13.61 4.95 22.84
N GLY A 377 12.57 4.19 22.48
CA GLY A 377 11.84 3.32 23.41
C GLY A 377 12.46 1.94 23.58
N PHE A 378 13.00 1.36 22.50
CA PHE A 378 13.68 0.06 22.56
C PHE A 378 15.17 0.22 22.85
N GLY A 379 15.84 1.21 22.24
CA GLY A 379 17.28 1.47 22.39
C GLY A 379 18.21 0.39 21.82
N ASP A 380 17.83 -0.89 21.93
CA ASP A 380 18.62 -2.03 21.48
C ASP A 380 18.26 -2.46 20.05
N GLY A 381 19.28 -2.54 19.19
CA GLY A 381 19.15 -3.05 17.83
C GLY A 381 18.68 -4.51 17.78
N GLU A 382 18.99 -5.34 18.78
CA GLU A 382 18.51 -6.74 18.83
C GLU A 382 16.97 -6.81 18.93
N ASP A 383 16.36 -6.01 19.81
CA ASP A 383 14.91 -6.03 20.03
C ASP A 383 14.14 -5.45 18.84
N ILE A 384 14.65 -4.38 18.24
CA ILE A 384 14.08 -3.83 17.01
C ILE A 384 14.23 -4.84 15.86
N GLY A 385 15.39 -5.51 15.75
CA GLY A 385 15.62 -6.57 14.77
C GLY A 385 14.65 -7.75 14.93
N ASN A 386 14.34 -8.15 16.17
CA ASN A 386 13.35 -9.18 16.45
C ASN A 386 11.94 -8.76 16.00
N ALA A 387 11.53 -7.52 16.32
CA ALA A 387 10.26 -6.96 15.87
C ALA A 387 10.17 -6.91 14.34
N PHE A 388 11.23 -6.49 13.68
CA PHE A 388 11.32 -6.38 12.23
C PHE A 388 11.22 -7.76 11.56
N GLY A 389 11.92 -8.76 12.10
CA GLY A 389 11.83 -10.14 11.61
C GLY A 389 10.41 -10.71 11.66
N VAL A 390 9.62 -10.37 12.69
CA VAL A 390 8.21 -10.80 12.83
C VAL A 390 7.36 -10.27 11.69
N VAL A 391 7.45 -8.97 11.41
CA VAL A 391 6.65 -8.31 10.37
C VAL A 391 6.92 -8.94 9.02
N VAL A 392 8.19 -8.94 8.64
CA VAL A 392 8.60 -9.32 7.29
C VAL A 392 8.18 -10.75 6.99
N ILE A 393 8.45 -11.71 7.89
CA ILE A 393 8.10 -13.09 7.59
C ILE A 393 6.59 -13.33 7.58
N LEU A 394 5.83 -12.64 8.43
CA LEU A 394 4.38 -12.82 8.49
C LEU A 394 3.70 -12.22 7.25
N VAL A 395 4.16 -11.06 6.77
CA VAL A 395 3.70 -10.51 5.50
C VAL A 395 4.09 -11.41 4.34
N MET A 396 5.31 -11.94 4.30
CA MET A 396 5.72 -12.92 3.29
C MET A 396 4.85 -14.17 3.30
N PHE A 397 4.47 -14.68 4.47
CA PHE A 397 3.56 -15.81 4.60
C PHE A 397 2.15 -15.50 4.08
N ILE A 398 1.62 -14.31 4.39
CA ILE A 398 0.35 -13.83 3.84
C ILE A 398 0.40 -13.73 2.31
N THR A 399 1.50 -13.19 1.76
CA THR A 399 1.67 -13.13 0.30
C THR A 399 1.73 -14.51 -0.33
N THR A 400 2.31 -15.52 0.33
CA THR A 400 2.31 -16.92 -0.15
C THR A 400 0.89 -17.46 -0.24
N ILE A 401 0.04 -17.19 0.76
CA ILE A 401 -1.38 -17.59 0.76
C ILE A 401 -2.13 -16.90 -0.38
N LEU A 402 -2.02 -15.57 -0.49
CA LEU A 402 -2.73 -14.81 -1.53
C LEU A 402 -2.26 -15.18 -2.94
N LEU A 403 -0.95 -15.34 -3.15
CA LEU A 403 -0.40 -15.74 -4.44
C LEU A 403 -0.85 -17.15 -4.84
N THR A 404 -0.96 -18.08 -3.88
CA THR A 404 -1.51 -19.41 -4.14
C THR A 404 -2.96 -19.33 -4.61
N LEU A 405 -3.77 -18.45 -4.01
CA LEU A 405 -5.15 -18.21 -4.49
C LEU A 405 -5.15 -17.65 -5.91
N VAL A 406 -4.26 -16.70 -6.23
CA VAL A 406 -4.10 -16.16 -7.59
C VAL A 406 -3.68 -17.24 -8.58
N MET A 407 -2.75 -18.11 -8.21
CA MET A 407 -2.29 -19.23 -9.04
C MET A 407 -3.42 -20.21 -9.40
N ILE A 408 -4.34 -20.46 -8.47
CA ILE A 408 -5.46 -21.40 -8.65
C ILE A 408 -6.63 -20.74 -9.39
N ILE A 409 -6.97 -19.50 -9.04
CA ILE A 409 -8.17 -18.81 -9.55
C ILE A 409 -7.90 -18.14 -10.89
N ILE A 410 -6.83 -17.35 -10.98
CA ILE A 410 -6.54 -16.53 -12.16
C ILE A 410 -5.62 -17.26 -13.14
N TRP A 411 -4.45 -17.71 -12.69
CA TRP A 411 -3.51 -18.39 -13.61
C TRP A 411 -3.98 -19.79 -14.00
N ARG A 412 -4.97 -20.36 -13.29
CA ARG A 412 -5.49 -21.72 -13.50
C ARG A 412 -4.37 -22.77 -13.60
N THR A 413 -3.31 -22.56 -12.82
CA THR A 413 -2.19 -23.51 -12.76
C THR A 413 -2.68 -24.86 -12.25
N PRO A 414 -2.07 -25.97 -12.73
CA PRO A 414 -2.47 -27.29 -12.27
C PRO A 414 -2.32 -27.39 -10.75
N ILE A 415 -3.32 -27.98 -10.07
CA ILE A 415 -3.40 -28.06 -8.60
C ILE A 415 -2.13 -28.66 -7.99
N ILE A 416 -1.49 -29.59 -8.69
CA ILE A 416 -0.22 -30.20 -8.26
C ILE A 416 0.90 -29.15 -8.18
N LEU A 417 1.03 -28.28 -9.19
CA LEU A 417 2.07 -27.25 -9.21
C LEU A 417 1.78 -26.12 -8.21
N ALA A 418 0.52 -25.70 -8.10
CA ALA A 418 0.09 -24.76 -7.07
C ALA A 418 0.30 -25.34 -5.65
N GLY A 419 0.00 -26.61 -5.46
CA GLY A 419 0.25 -27.34 -4.22
C GLY A 419 1.73 -27.48 -3.91
N LEU A 420 2.58 -27.76 -4.90
CA LEU A 420 4.02 -27.81 -4.74
C LEU A 420 4.57 -26.46 -4.29
N TYR A 421 4.15 -25.36 -4.94
CA TYR A 421 4.49 -24.01 -4.53
C TYR A 421 4.05 -23.74 -3.08
N PHE A 422 2.77 -23.95 -2.77
CA PHE A 422 2.21 -23.66 -1.46
C PHE A 422 2.89 -24.45 -0.36
N VAL A 423 3.05 -25.77 -0.51
CA VAL A 423 3.63 -26.64 0.51
C VAL A 423 5.11 -26.31 0.72
N SER A 424 5.89 -26.13 -0.34
CA SER A 424 7.33 -25.84 -0.20
C SER A 424 7.60 -24.52 0.51
N PHE A 425 6.94 -23.43 0.10
CA PHE A 425 7.14 -22.13 0.72
C PHE A 425 6.45 -22.01 2.08
N SER A 426 5.30 -22.64 2.29
CA SER A 426 4.65 -22.62 3.62
C SER A 426 5.45 -23.37 4.67
N ILE A 427 6.14 -24.47 4.32
CA ILE A 427 7.04 -25.17 5.24
C ILE A 427 8.25 -24.28 5.58
N LEU A 428 8.88 -23.68 4.57
CA LEU A 428 10.04 -22.82 4.74
C LEU A 428 9.71 -21.58 5.58
N GLU A 429 8.68 -20.83 5.20
CA GLU A 429 8.24 -19.63 5.90
C GLU A 429 7.63 -19.98 7.26
N GLY A 430 6.89 -21.09 7.36
CA GLY A 430 6.38 -21.59 8.64
C GLY A 430 7.49 -21.91 9.64
N ALA A 431 8.62 -22.46 9.17
CA ALA A 431 9.80 -22.66 10.01
C ALA A 431 10.35 -21.32 10.53
N TYR A 432 10.44 -20.29 9.68
CA TYR A 432 10.85 -18.95 10.08
C TYR A 432 9.85 -18.26 11.02
N VAL A 433 8.56 -18.29 10.71
CA VAL A 433 7.47 -17.78 11.56
C VAL A 433 7.58 -18.43 12.94
N SER A 434 7.70 -19.76 13.00
CA SER A 434 7.80 -20.47 14.27
C SER A 434 9.01 -20.03 15.11
N ALA A 435 10.18 -19.83 14.49
CA ALA A 435 11.39 -19.38 15.16
C ALA A 435 11.26 -17.95 15.69
N VAL A 436 10.76 -17.03 14.86
CA VAL A 436 10.62 -15.61 15.19
C VAL A 436 9.57 -15.38 16.28
N MET A 437 8.48 -16.18 16.31
CA MET A 437 7.47 -16.10 17.37
C MET A 437 8.00 -16.43 18.77
N THR A 438 9.14 -17.13 18.90
CA THR A 438 9.78 -17.32 20.21
C THR A 438 10.29 -16.02 20.83
N LYS A 439 10.52 -14.99 20.01
CA LYS A 439 11.02 -13.68 20.43
C LYS A 439 9.91 -12.64 20.58
N PHE A 440 8.64 -13.06 20.66
CA PHE A 440 7.49 -12.17 20.79
C PHE A 440 7.63 -11.18 21.97
N ILE A 441 8.10 -11.65 23.13
CA ILE A 441 8.28 -10.81 24.33
C ILE A 441 9.47 -9.86 24.17
N LYS A 442 10.47 -10.22 23.37
CA LYS A 442 11.70 -9.44 23.10
C LYS A 442 11.53 -8.48 21.91
N GLY A 443 10.46 -7.69 21.94
CA GLY A 443 10.11 -6.72 20.90
C GLY A 443 9.18 -7.21 19.78
N GLY A 444 9.05 -8.52 19.58
CA GLY A 444 8.17 -9.09 18.54
C GLY A 444 6.67 -8.76 18.65
N TRP A 445 6.21 -8.24 19.79
CA TRP A 445 4.82 -7.80 20.01
C TRP A 445 4.49 -6.46 19.34
N LEU A 446 5.49 -5.59 19.14
CA LEU A 446 5.30 -4.22 18.66
C LEU A 446 4.53 -4.15 17.33
N PRO A 447 4.85 -4.94 16.30
CA PRO A 447 4.17 -4.83 15.03
C PRO A 447 2.72 -5.33 15.06
N PHE A 448 2.42 -6.30 15.93
CA PHE A 448 1.06 -6.71 16.19
C PHE A 448 0.26 -5.60 16.86
N ALA A 449 0.85 -4.89 17.83
CA ALA A 449 0.21 -3.75 18.48
C ALA A 449 -0.11 -2.63 17.47
N VAL A 450 0.86 -2.26 16.63
CA VAL A 450 0.64 -1.30 15.53
C VAL A 450 -0.46 -1.78 14.58
N SER A 451 -0.42 -3.05 14.18
CA SER A 451 -1.40 -3.62 13.26
C SER A 451 -2.81 -3.65 13.85
N ILE A 452 -2.96 -3.94 15.15
CA ILE A 452 -4.25 -3.94 15.85
C ILE A 452 -4.83 -2.51 15.90
N ILE A 453 -4.00 -1.50 16.19
CA ILE A 453 -4.44 -0.11 16.22
C ILE A 453 -4.90 0.34 14.82
N LEU A 454 -4.12 0.05 13.78
CA LEU A 454 -4.48 0.35 12.40
C LEU A 454 -5.74 -0.40 11.95
N ALA A 455 -5.85 -1.68 12.28
CA ALA A 455 -7.03 -2.48 11.98
C ALA A 455 -8.29 -1.93 12.69
N PHE A 456 -8.16 -1.43 13.92
CA PHE A 456 -9.25 -0.77 14.63
C PHE A 456 -9.69 0.53 13.93
N ILE A 457 -8.73 1.35 13.48
CA ILE A 457 -9.00 2.55 12.68
C ILE A 457 -9.75 2.18 11.40
N MET A 458 -9.24 1.19 10.67
CA MET A 458 -9.81 0.77 9.39
C MET A 458 -11.20 0.15 9.55
N PHE A 459 -11.37 -0.75 10.53
CA PHE A 459 -12.66 -1.40 10.77
C PHE A 459 -13.71 -0.41 11.29
N GLY A 460 -13.33 0.49 12.21
CA GLY A 460 -14.20 1.57 12.67
C GLY A 460 -14.64 2.49 11.53
N TRP A 461 -13.71 2.85 10.65
CA TRP A 461 -14.02 3.65 9.47
C TRP A 461 -14.96 2.91 8.50
N TYR A 462 -14.62 1.67 8.16
CA TYR A 462 -15.41 0.81 7.29
C TYR A 462 -16.83 0.61 7.82
N TYR A 463 -16.99 0.33 9.11
CA TYR A 463 -18.29 0.12 9.74
C TYR A 463 -19.19 1.36 9.64
N GLY A 464 -18.65 2.54 9.97
CA GLY A 464 -19.41 3.79 9.88
C GLY A 464 -19.75 4.18 8.43
N ARG A 465 -18.85 3.92 7.47
CA ARG A 465 -19.15 4.09 6.03
C ARG A 465 -20.25 3.16 5.55
N GLN A 466 -20.22 1.88 5.94
CA GLN A 466 -21.26 0.92 5.61
C GLN A 466 -22.62 1.36 6.14
N LYS A 467 -22.71 1.76 7.42
CA LYS A 467 -23.95 2.30 8.00
C LYS A 467 -24.44 3.55 7.30
N LYS A 468 -23.53 4.40 6.83
CA LYS A 468 -23.87 5.60 6.07
C LYS A 468 -24.51 5.23 4.72
N VAL A 469 -23.89 4.31 3.99
CA VAL A 469 -24.39 3.84 2.69
C VAL A 469 -25.73 3.11 2.84
N GLU A 470 -25.88 2.29 3.87
CA GLU A 470 -27.14 1.61 4.21
C GLU A 470 -28.27 2.63 4.41
N TYR A 471 -28.02 3.68 5.20
CA TYR A 471 -28.99 4.77 5.40
C TYR A 471 -29.32 5.52 4.11
N GLU A 472 -28.31 5.87 3.31
CA GLU A 472 -28.51 6.56 2.01
C GLU A 472 -29.34 5.72 1.04
N MET A 473 -29.13 4.41 1.00
CA MET A 473 -29.87 3.48 0.14
C MET A 473 -31.33 3.28 0.61
N SER A 474 -31.56 3.19 1.92
CA SER A 474 -32.92 3.07 2.48
C SER A 474 -33.75 4.34 2.34
N ASN A 475 -33.12 5.52 2.31
CA ASN A 475 -33.80 6.82 2.22
C ASN A 475 -33.58 7.52 0.87
N LYS A 476 -33.22 6.78 -0.18
CA LYS A 476 -32.98 7.35 -1.51
C LYS A 476 -34.24 7.98 -2.10
N ILE A 477 -34.05 9.04 -2.86
CA ILE A 477 -35.12 9.74 -3.59
C ILE A 477 -35.17 9.18 -5.01
N THR A 478 -36.36 8.80 -5.47
CA THR A 478 -36.58 8.34 -6.85
C THR A 478 -36.70 9.52 -7.81
N LEU A 479 -36.44 9.29 -9.09
CA LEU A 479 -36.62 10.31 -10.14
C LEU A 479 -38.07 10.79 -10.23
N GLU A 480 -39.03 9.88 -10.04
CA GLU A 480 -40.46 10.20 -9.98
C GLU A 480 -40.78 11.16 -8.84
N CYS A 481 -40.25 10.89 -7.63
CA CYS A 481 -40.42 11.77 -6.48
C CYS A 481 -39.76 13.15 -6.72
N LEU A 482 -38.58 13.19 -7.37
CA LEU A 482 -37.98 14.46 -7.76
C LEU A 482 -38.84 15.22 -8.77
N ALA A 483 -39.38 14.55 -9.78
CA ALA A 483 -40.25 15.16 -10.78
C ALA A 483 -41.52 15.74 -10.13
N GLU A 484 -42.12 15.02 -9.17
CA GLU A 484 -43.25 15.51 -8.38
C GLU A 484 -42.89 16.70 -7.49
N LEU A 485 -41.70 16.71 -6.90
CA LEU A 485 -41.22 17.87 -6.14
C LEU A 485 -41.04 19.08 -7.07
N LEU A 486 -40.40 18.90 -8.23
CA LEU A 486 -40.13 19.98 -9.17
C LEU A 486 -41.38 20.52 -9.89
N SER A 487 -42.47 19.75 -9.96
CA SER A 487 -43.73 20.22 -10.53
C SER A 487 -44.54 21.12 -9.59
N ARG A 488 -44.17 21.18 -8.30
CA ARG A 488 -44.78 22.09 -7.34
C ARG A 488 -44.38 23.53 -7.64
N SER A 489 -45.35 24.41 -7.76
CA SER A 489 -45.17 25.85 -8.01
C SER A 489 -44.33 26.57 -6.94
N GLU A 490 -44.15 25.96 -5.77
CA GLU A 490 -43.34 26.50 -4.67
C GLU A 490 -41.82 26.38 -4.91
N ILE A 491 -41.37 25.55 -5.86
CA ILE A 491 -39.95 25.28 -6.09
C ILE A 491 -39.49 26.01 -7.36
N GLN A 492 -38.60 26.98 -7.19
CA GLN A 492 -38.09 27.79 -8.30
C GLN A 492 -36.83 27.19 -8.95
N ARG A 493 -36.77 27.21 -10.29
CA ARG A 493 -35.56 26.88 -11.06
C ARG A 493 -34.72 28.14 -11.29
N VAL A 494 -33.62 28.29 -10.55
CA VAL A 494 -32.73 29.46 -10.64
C VAL A 494 -31.64 29.27 -11.70
N PRO A 495 -31.19 30.32 -12.40
CA PRO A 495 -30.10 30.20 -13.37
C PRO A 495 -28.79 29.79 -12.68
N GLY A 496 -27.97 28.97 -13.34
CA GLY A 496 -26.69 28.49 -12.82
C GLY A 496 -26.50 26.98 -12.98
N LEU A 497 -25.24 26.54 -12.80
CA LEU A 497 -24.82 25.15 -12.88
C LEU A 497 -24.55 24.60 -11.47
N CYS A 498 -25.24 23.54 -11.09
CA CYS A 498 -25.10 22.94 -9.76
C CYS A 498 -24.62 21.49 -9.80
N PHE A 499 -23.52 21.21 -9.12
CA PHE A 499 -23.01 19.86 -8.90
C PHE A 499 -23.47 19.33 -7.53
N PHE A 500 -24.33 18.32 -7.52
CA PHE A 500 -24.71 17.59 -6.31
C PHE A 500 -23.87 16.33 -6.15
N TYR A 501 -23.02 16.29 -5.12
CA TYR A 501 -22.21 15.10 -4.86
C TYR A 501 -22.99 14.02 -4.12
N SER A 502 -23.05 12.84 -4.72
CA SER A 502 -23.71 11.64 -4.18
C SER A 502 -22.70 10.50 -3.97
N ASN A 503 -22.98 9.59 -3.02
CA ASN A 503 -22.26 8.32 -2.90
C ASN A 503 -23.08 7.12 -3.41
N ILE A 504 -24.33 7.34 -3.84
CA ILE A 504 -25.19 6.29 -4.37
C ILE A 504 -25.28 6.37 -5.89
N GLN A 505 -25.33 5.20 -6.55
CA GLN A 505 -25.44 5.07 -8.01
C GLN A 505 -26.90 4.96 -8.45
N ASP A 506 -27.70 4.20 -7.70
CA ASP A 506 -29.10 3.92 -8.02
C ASP A 506 -30.04 4.83 -7.22
N GLY A 507 -30.35 6.00 -7.77
CA GLY A 507 -31.25 6.99 -7.18
C GLY A 507 -30.54 8.26 -6.72
N LEU A 508 -31.29 9.18 -6.12
CA LEU A 508 -30.80 10.48 -5.69
C LEU A 508 -30.61 10.53 -4.18
N THR A 509 -29.56 11.25 -3.76
CA THR A 509 -29.20 11.33 -2.34
C THR A 509 -30.33 11.92 -1.49
N PRO A 510 -30.60 11.39 -0.28
CA PRO A 510 -31.59 11.96 0.64
C PRO A 510 -31.34 13.44 0.99
N ILE A 511 -30.08 13.88 0.87
CA ILE A 511 -29.68 15.27 1.10
C ILE A 511 -30.40 16.23 0.14
N LEU A 512 -30.74 15.78 -1.07
CA LEU A 512 -31.48 16.58 -2.05
C LEU A 512 -32.88 16.94 -1.53
N GLY A 513 -33.59 15.98 -0.92
CA GLY A 513 -34.92 16.24 -0.37
C GLY A 513 -34.85 17.26 0.77
N HIS A 514 -33.86 17.11 1.65
CA HIS A 514 -33.63 18.08 2.72
C HIS A 514 -33.24 19.46 2.19
N TYR A 515 -32.45 19.53 1.12
CA TYR A 515 -32.12 20.78 0.43
C TYR A 515 -33.36 21.48 -0.12
N ILE A 516 -34.15 20.77 -0.91
CA ILE A 516 -35.34 21.31 -1.59
C ILE A 516 -36.36 21.79 -0.54
N GLN A 517 -36.56 21.06 0.55
CA GLN A 517 -37.48 21.45 1.63
C GLN A 517 -37.10 22.78 2.29
N ASN A 518 -35.79 23.01 2.50
CA ASN A 518 -35.31 24.20 3.21
C ASN A 518 -35.09 25.40 2.29
N VAL A 519 -34.55 25.17 1.09
CA VAL A 519 -34.13 26.24 0.17
C VAL A 519 -35.21 26.57 -0.85
N ARG A 520 -36.11 25.61 -1.15
CA ARG A 520 -37.21 25.76 -2.13
C ARG A 520 -36.77 26.24 -3.51
N SER A 521 -35.54 25.94 -3.90
CA SER A 521 -35.04 26.22 -5.24
C SER A 521 -34.07 25.13 -5.69
N LEU A 522 -33.93 24.98 -7.02
CA LEU A 522 -32.94 24.12 -7.65
C LEU A 522 -32.37 24.86 -8.86
N HIS A 523 -31.11 24.61 -9.22
CA HIS A 523 -30.54 25.28 -10.39
C HIS A 523 -31.11 24.73 -11.72
N LYS A 524 -31.14 25.56 -12.76
CA LYS A 524 -31.59 25.22 -14.11
C LYS A 524 -30.85 23.99 -14.62
N VAL A 525 -29.52 23.95 -14.48
CA VAL A 525 -28.73 22.76 -14.80
C VAL A 525 -28.19 22.15 -13.51
N THR A 526 -28.64 20.94 -13.21
CA THR A 526 -28.22 20.18 -12.03
C THR A 526 -27.58 18.86 -12.45
N ILE A 527 -26.34 18.65 -12.03
CA ILE A 527 -25.56 17.45 -12.30
C ILE A 527 -25.34 16.70 -10.99
N PHE A 528 -25.89 15.49 -10.89
CA PHE A 528 -25.61 14.56 -9.80
C PHE A 528 -24.29 13.86 -10.06
N THR A 529 -23.24 14.27 -9.36
CA THR A 529 -21.90 13.71 -9.52
C THR A 529 -21.64 12.63 -8.48
N THR A 530 -21.40 11.41 -8.95
CA THR A 530 -20.98 10.29 -8.12
C THR A 530 -19.52 9.95 -8.42
N LEU A 531 -18.66 10.04 -7.41
CA LEU A 531 -17.28 9.59 -7.51
C LEU A 531 -17.22 8.09 -7.24
N GLN A 532 -16.79 7.30 -8.21
CA GLN A 532 -16.69 5.85 -8.10
C GLN A 532 -15.23 5.42 -8.16
N TYR A 533 -14.83 4.57 -7.22
CA TYR A 533 -13.53 3.92 -7.24
C TYR A 533 -13.68 2.47 -7.67
N LEU A 534 -12.88 2.07 -8.65
CA LEU A 534 -12.85 0.72 -9.20
C LEU A 534 -11.62 -0.03 -8.68
N LEU A 535 -11.76 -1.34 -8.52
CA LEU A 535 -10.67 -2.28 -8.18
C LEU A 535 -9.81 -2.59 -9.42
N VAL A 536 -9.38 -1.54 -10.10
CA VAL A 536 -8.45 -1.57 -11.23
C VAL A 536 -7.37 -0.52 -10.96
N ALA A 537 -6.14 -0.75 -11.42
CA ALA A 537 -5.06 0.19 -11.17
C ALA A 537 -5.39 1.56 -11.80
N LYS A 538 -5.78 1.56 -13.08
CA LYS A 538 -6.09 2.78 -13.84
C LYS A 538 -7.34 2.61 -14.69
N VAL A 539 -8.16 3.67 -14.77
CA VAL A 539 -9.30 3.75 -15.67
C VAL A 539 -8.93 4.53 -16.92
N ALA A 540 -9.27 4.01 -18.10
CA ALA A 540 -8.98 4.64 -19.37
C ALA A 540 -9.69 6.01 -19.49
N PRO A 541 -9.07 7.05 -20.08
CA PRO A 541 -9.63 8.42 -20.08
C PRO A 541 -11.04 8.54 -20.66
N ASN A 542 -11.37 7.71 -21.65
CA ASN A 542 -12.68 7.64 -22.29
C ASN A 542 -13.77 6.98 -21.42
N GLU A 543 -13.38 6.15 -20.46
CA GLU A 543 -14.30 5.45 -19.53
C GLU A 543 -14.41 6.19 -18.18
N ARG A 544 -13.55 7.19 -17.92
CA ARG A 544 -13.52 7.93 -16.65
C ARG A 544 -14.77 8.75 -16.38
N ILE A 545 -15.37 9.37 -17.40
CA ILE A 545 -16.54 10.24 -17.22
C ILE A 545 -17.70 9.66 -17.98
N ILE A 546 -18.72 9.20 -17.25
CA ILE A 546 -19.94 8.66 -17.80
C ILE A 546 -21.08 9.62 -17.46
N VAL A 547 -21.71 10.16 -18.50
CA VAL A 547 -22.84 11.10 -18.36
C VAL A 547 -24.12 10.44 -18.86
N LYS A 548 -25.23 10.72 -18.18
CA LYS A 548 -26.57 10.25 -18.57
C LYS A 548 -27.65 11.27 -18.23
N ARG A 549 -28.63 11.47 -19.13
CA ARG A 549 -29.83 12.29 -18.88
C ARG A 549 -30.81 11.53 -17.97
N LEU A 550 -31.40 12.22 -17.00
CA LEU A 550 -32.30 11.61 -15.98
C LEU A 550 -33.80 11.81 -16.27
N GLY A 551 -34.16 12.18 -17.50
CA GLY A 551 -35.55 12.33 -17.95
C GLY A 551 -36.24 13.64 -17.56
N ILE A 552 -35.59 14.50 -16.77
CA ILE A 552 -36.05 15.86 -16.44
C ILE A 552 -35.12 16.86 -17.13
N HIS A 553 -35.70 17.88 -17.77
CA HIS A 553 -34.92 18.92 -18.46
C HIS A 553 -33.92 19.60 -17.52
N GLY A 554 -32.67 19.70 -17.97
CA GLY A 554 -31.56 20.25 -17.19
C GLY A 554 -31.11 19.39 -16.00
N VAL A 555 -31.49 18.11 -15.91
CA VAL A 555 -31.06 17.20 -14.82
C VAL A 555 -30.30 16.01 -15.38
N TYR A 556 -29.04 15.88 -14.94
CA TYR A 556 -28.10 14.87 -15.43
C TYR A 556 -27.46 14.10 -14.28
N SER A 557 -27.06 12.86 -14.54
CA SER A 557 -26.13 12.11 -13.69
C SER A 557 -24.77 12.06 -14.35
N CYS A 558 -23.72 12.26 -13.57
CA CYS A 558 -22.34 12.11 -13.97
C CYS A 558 -21.64 11.16 -13.00
N ILE A 559 -21.10 10.06 -13.52
CA ILE A 559 -20.26 9.14 -12.76
C ILE A 559 -18.82 9.39 -13.18
N VAL A 560 -17.98 9.72 -12.20
CA VAL A 560 -16.54 9.90 -12.42
C VAL A 560 -15.82 8.71 -11.80
N GLN A 561 -15.18 7.89 -12.64
CA GLN A 561 -14.53 6.65 -12.28
C GLN A 561 -13.02 6.83 -12.15
N TYR A 562 -12.46 6.28 -11.07
CA TYR A 562 -11.03 6.24 -10.82
C TYR A 562 -10.58 4.84 -10.42
N GLY A 563 -9.40 4.45 -10.90
CA GLY A 563 -8.67 3.31 -10.37
C GLY A 563 -7.95 3.67 -9.08
N TYR A 564 -7.47 2.66 -8.35
CA TYR A 564 -6.76 2.88 -7.08
C TYR A 564 -5.38 3.53 -7.25
N ALA A 565 -4.78 3.44 -8.43
CA ALA A 565 -3.52 4.08 -8.76
C ALA A 565 -3.69 5.44 -9.47
N ASP A 566 -4.89 5.79 -9.95
CA ASP A 566 -5.14 7.05 -10.66
C ASP A 566 -4.77 8.29 -9.81
N SER A 567 -4.37 9.36 -10.50
CA SER A 567 -3.99 10.65 -9.91
C SER A 567 -5.20 11.60 -9.86
N PHE A 568 -5.43 12.20 -8.68
CA PHE A 568 -6.37 13.31 -8.50
C PHE A 568 -5.67 14.62 -8.84
N THR A 569 -5.56 14.93 -10.12
CA THR A 569 -5.15 16.26 -10.59
C THR A 569 -6.25 16.82 -11.46
N LEU A 570 -7.24 17.37 -10.78
CA LEU A 570 -8.31 18.15 -11.39
C LEU A 570 -8.34 19.44 -10.59
N GLU A 571 -7.67 20.46 -11.11
CA GLU A 571 -7.88 21.83 -10.65
C GLU A 571 -9.33 22.21 -10.97
N GLY A 572 -10.01 22.95 -10.09
CA GLY A 572 -11.46 23.09 -10.11
C GLY A 572 -12.06 23.52 -11.46
N ASP A 573 -11.38 24.44 -12.17
CA ASP A 573 -11.82 24.92 -13.48
C ASP A 573 -11.66 23.86 -14.58
N ASP A 574 -10.61 23.04 -14.52
CA ASP A 574 -10.41 21.91 -15.42
C ASP A 574 -11.45 20.81 -15.19
N PHE A 575 -11.85 20.57 -13.94
CA PHE A 575 -12.88 19.57 -13.61
C PHE A 575 -14.24 19.92 -14.21
N VAL A 576 -14.69 21.15 -13.98
CA VAL A 576 -15.97 21.63 -14.51
C VAL A 576 -15.92 21.63 -16.03
N ALA A 577 -14.85 22.14 -16.64
CA ALA A 577 -14.68 22.14 -18.09
C ALA A 577 -14.72 20.73 -18.69
N GLN A 578 -14.05 19.75 -18.07
CA GLN A 578 -14.08 18.36 -18.52
C GLN A 578 -15.49 17.77 -18.48
N ILE A 579 -16.22 17.90 -17.36
CA ILE A 579 -17.58 17.35 -17.28
C ILE A 579 -18.51 18.06 -18.26
N THR A 580 -18.47 19.39 -18.35
CA THR A 580 -19.31 20.13 -19.30
C THR A 580 -18.99 19.73 -20.74
N SER A 581 -17.72 19.52 -21.09
CA SER A 581 -17.33 19.06 -22.43
C SER A 581 -17.82 17.64 -22.74
N SER A 582 -17.74 16.71 -21.76
CA SER A 582 -18.28 15.36 -21.90
C SER A 582 -19.81 15.37 -22.01
N LEU A 583 -20.47 16.27 -21.29
CA LEU A 583 -21.93 16.44 -21.33
C LEU A 583 -22.37 17.00 -22.67
N ARG A 584 -21.67 18.03 -23.20
CA ARG A 584 -21.90 18.54 -24.56
C ARG A 584 -21.73 17.44 -25.60
N ALA A 585 -20.62 16.70 -25.57
CA ALA A 585 -20.38 15.60 -26.50
C ALA A 585 -21.43 14.47 -26.38
N TYR A 586 -21.99 14.25 -25.19
CA TYR A 586 -23.08 13.29 -24.97
C TYR A 586 -24.40 13.79 -25.60
N ILE A 587 -24.73 15.07 -25.44
CA ILE A 587 -25.91 15.68 -26.08
C ILE A 587 -25.76 15.63 -27.61
N GLU A 588 -24.58 15.99 -28.13
CA GLU A 588 -24.28 15.92 -29.57
C GLU A 588 -24.32 14.48 -30.12
N ARG A 589 -23.90 13.46 -29.37
CA ARG A 589 -23.92 12.07 -29.86
C ARG A 589 -25.30 11.42 -29.87
N ASN A 590 -26.21 11.87 -29.01
CA ASN A 590 -27.58 11.37 -28.99
C ASN A 590 -28.52 12.14 -29.94
N LEU A 591 -27.96 12.97 -30.84
CA LEU A 591 -28.68 13.74 -31.86
C LEU A 591 -29.53 12.90 -32.83
N ASP A 592 -29.34 11.57 -32.88
CA ASP A 592 -29.98 10.70 -33.88
C ASP A 592 -31.28 10.00 -33.41
N GLU A 593 -31.69 10.09 -32.13
CA GLU A 593 -32.93 9.47 -31.64
C GLU A 593 -33.89 10.49 -30.99
N GLN A 594 -34.66 11.17 -31.86
CA GLN A 594 -35.88 11.95 -31.60
C GLN A 594 -35.73 13.45 -31.21
N LEU A 595 -36.20 14.34 -32.11
CA LEU A 595 -36.57 15.77 -31.97
C LEU A 595 -35.43 16.81 -31.82
N HIS A 596 -34.90 17.27 -32.96
CA HIS A 596 -33.81 18.25 -33.13
C HIS A 596 -33.94 19.64 -32.47
N ILE A 597 -35.10 20.03 -31.90
CA ILE A 597 -35.29 21.39 -31.35
C ILE A 597 -34.91 21.47 -29.85
N SER A 598 -35.03 20.37 -29.11
CA SER A 598 -34.76 20.30 -27.65
C SER A 598 -33.28 20.38 -27.31
N ASP A 599 -32.39 19.87 -28.18
CA ASP A 599 -31.00 19.62 -27.79
C ASP A 599 -30.05 20.80 -28.05
N GLU A 600 -30.32 21.64 -29.07
CA GLU A 600 -29.62 22.94 -29.21
C GLU A 600 -29.99 23.89 -28.08
N GLU A 601 -31.26 23.89 -27.66
CA GLU A 601 -31.72 24.63 -26.48
C GLU A 601 -31.03 24.14 -25.20
N GLU A 602 -30.86 22.82 -25.01
CA GLU A 602 -30.13 22.29 -23.85
C GLU A 602 -28.64 22.66 -23.84
N ILE A 603 -27.97 22.67 -25.00
CA ILE A 603 -26.57 23.12 -25.09
C ILE A 603 -26.47 24.61 -24.75
N SER A 604 -27.41 25.43 -25.25
CA SER A 604 -27.50 26.85 -24.92
C SER A 604 -27.74 27.07 -23.43
N ASP A 605 -28.68 26.34 -22.84
CA ASP A 605 -29.00 26.38 -21.40
C ASP A 605 -27.80 25.96 -20.54
N LEU A 606 -27.00 24.99 -20.99
CA LEU A 606 -25.78 24.56 -20.31
C LEU A 606 -24.71 25.66 -20.28
N GLU A 607 -24.50 26.35 -21.39
CA GLU A 607 -23.55 27.48 -21.46
C GLU A 607 -24.05 28.69 -20.69
N GLU A 608 -25.35 29.01 -20.78
CA GLU A 608 -25.98 30.06 -19.97
C GLU A 608 -25.79 29.76 -18.47
N ALA A 609 -26.13 28.54 -18.04
CA ALA A 609 -25.97 28.09 -16.66
C ALA A 609 -24.52 28.15 -16.18
N LYS A 610 -23.55 27.74 -17.01
CA LYS A 610 -22.12 27.83 -16.69
C LYS A 610 -21.68 29.29 -16.51
N SER A 611 -22.16 30.19 -17.37
CA SER A 611 -21.83 31.62 -17.31
C SER A 611 -22.48 32.33 -16.10
N ALA A 612 -23.66 31.88 -15.68
CA ALA A 612 -24.39 32.42 -14.53
C ALA A 612 -23.74 32.06 -13.18
N GLY A 613 -22.93 30.99 -13.14
CA GLY A 613 -22.14 30.61 -11.98
C GLY A 613 -22.24 29.13 -11.65
N VAL A 614 -21.17 28.61 -11.02
CA VAL A 614 -21.06 27.19 -10.66
C VAL A 614 -21.12 27.03 -9.14
N VAL A 615 -21.99 26.12 -8.69
CA VAL A 615 -22.16 25.80 -7.26
C VAL A 615 -21.98 24.29 -7.04
N HIS A 616 -21.22 23.95 -6.00
CA HIS A 616 -20.92 22.58 -5.61
C HIS A 616 -21.58 22.28 -4.26
N VAL A 617 -22.61 21.45 -4.28
CA VAL A 617 -23.42 21.08 -3.13
C VAL A 617 -23.05 19.69 -2.62
N ARG A 618 -22.80 19.57 -1.31
CA ARG A 618 -22.52 18.28 -0.66
C ARG A 618 -23.15 18.20 0.71
N GLY A 619 -23.64 17.01 1.08
CA GLY A 619 -24.11 16.78 2.43
C GLY A 619 -22.98 16.48 3.42
N LYS A 620 -23.09 17.12 4.60
CA LYS A 620 -22.30 16.83 5.80
C LYS A 620 -23.16 16.01 6.75
N THR A 621 -22.87 14.72 6.79
CA THR A 621 -23.66 13.74 7.53
C THR A 621 -23.14 13.58 8.96
N ARG A 622 -24.02 13.63 9.95
CA ARG A 622 -23.76 13.23 11.34
C ARG A 622 -24.70 12.10 11.75
N PHE A 623 -24.24 11.18 12.57
CA PHE A 623 -25.06 10.10 13.08
C PHE A 623 -25.73 10.50 14.40
N HIS A 624 -27.05 10.34 14.45
CA HIS A 624 -27.78 10.33 15.70
C HIS A 624 -27.90 8.88 16.16
N ILE A 625 -27.12 8.50 17.17
CA ILE A 625 -27.08 7.14 17.71
C ILE A 625 -28.24 6.97 18.70
N GLY A 626 -29.21 6.11 18.36
CA GLY A 626 -30.36 5.84 19.22
C GLY A 626 -29.98 5.24 20.58
N LYS A 627 -30.86 5.41 21.59
CA LYS A 627 -30.67 4.79 22.92
C LYS A 627 -30.67 3.26 22.86
N GLU A 628 -31.37 2.69 21.90
CA GLU A 628 -31.53 1.23 21.68
C GLU A 628 -30.35 0.57 20.95
N ALA A 629 -29.40 1.35 20.40
CA ALA A 629 -28.24 0.78 19.71
C ALA A 629 -27.35 -0.03 20.68
N GLY A 630 -26.81 -1.14 20.17
CA GLY A 630 -25.89 -2.00 20.90
C GLY A 630 -24.64 -1.24 21.39
N TRP A 631 -24.01 -1.74 22.45
CA TRP A 631 -22.82 -1.10 23.01
C TRP A 631 -21.66 -1.01 22.01
N SER A 632 -21.45 -2.07 21.21
CA SER A 632 -20.45 -2.09 20.13
C SER A 632 -20.73 -1.05 19.05
N ASP A 633 -21.99 -0.90 18.64
CA ASP A 633 -22.38 0.06 17.61
C ASP A 633 -22.18 1.50 18.09
N LYS A 634 -22.50 1.77 19.36
CA LYS A 634 -22.24 3.07 19.99
C LYS A 634 -20.76 3.43 19.98
N ILE A 635 -19.87 2.48 20.28
CA ILE A 635 -18.42 2.72 20.28
C ILE A 635 -17.92 2.98 18.85
N LEU A 636 -18.24 2.08 17.92
CA LEU A 636 -17.75 2.15 16.53
C LEU A 636 -18.27 3.39 15.80
N LEU A 637 -19.55 3.75 15.98
CA LEU A 637 -20.13 4.93 15.35
C LEU A 637 -19.59 6.23 15.95
N ARG A 638 -19.41 6.32 17.28
CA ARG A 638 -18.76 7.48 17.90
C ARG A 638 -17.32 7.63 17.44
N PHE A 639 -16.60 6.52 17.33
CA PHE A 639 -15.24 6.51 16.83
C PHE A 639 -15.18 6.93 15.35
N TYR A 640 -16.11 6.44 14.52
CA TYR A 640 -16.27 6.91 13.14
C TYR A 640 -16.57 8.41 13.09
N GLU A 641 -17.47 8.94 13.92
CA GLU A 641 -17.76 10.38 13.95
C GLU A 641 -16.57 11.21 14.38
N PHE A 642 -15.79 10.72 15.36
CA PHE A 642 -14.54 11.35 15.77
C PHE A 642 -13.56 11.41 14.59
N LEU A 643 -13.32 10.29 13.91
CA LEU A 643 -12.46 10.24 12.73
C LEU A 643 -13.01 11.14 11.61
N HIS A 644 -14.30 11.07 11.30
CA HIS A 644 -14.93 11.86 10.24
C HIS A 644 -14.87 13.37 10.51
N SER A 645 -14.90 13.78 11.78
CA SER A 645 -14.82 15.19 12.17
C SER A 645 -13.40 15.73 12.18
N ASN A 646 -12.40 14.88 12.46
CA ASN A 646 -10.99 15.28 12.53
C ASN A 646 -10.22 15.06 11.21
N CYS A 647 -10.69 14.15 10.35
CA CYS A 647 -10.10 13.88 9.04
C CYS A 647 -10.68 14.81 7.95
N ARG A 648 -9.96 14.96 6.83
CA ARG A 648 -10.33 15.90 5.77
C ARG A 648 -11.60 15.49 5.02
N SER A 649 -12.33 16.48 4.53
CA SER A 649 -13.52 16.29 3.69
C SER A 649 -13.16 16.10 2.20
N ALA A 650 -14.07 15.59 1.36
CA ALA A 650 -13.84 15.22 -0.04
C ALA A 650 -13.67 16.41 -1.01
N LEU A 651 -14.42 17.49 -0.78
CA LEU A 651 -14.48 18.66 -1.67
C LEU A 651 -13.16 19.44 -1.74
N PRO A 652 -12.43 19.65 -0.63
CA PRO A 652 -11.07 20.16 -0.65
C PRO A 652 -10.12 19.39 -1.56
N THR A 653 -10.36 18.09 -1.76
CA THR A 653 -9.52 17.21 -2.59
C THR A 653 -9.79 17.40 -4.10
N LEU A 654 -10.98 17.88 -4.47
CA LEU A 654 -11.33 18.22 -5.86
C LEU A 654 -10.94 19.65 -6.27
N GLY A 655 -10.18 20.38 -5.42
CA GLY A 655 -9.71 21.72 -5.75
C GLY A 655 -10.78 22.81 -5.87
N VAL A 656 -12.06 22.52 -5.56
CA VAL A 656 -13.19 23.44 -5.75
C VAL A 656 -12.98 24.74 -4.94
N PRO A 657 -13.10 25.96 -5.48
CA PRO A 657 -12.98 27.19 -4.70
C PRO A 657 -13.96 27.27 -3.52
N LEU A 658 -13.54 27.81 -2.37
CA LEU A 658 -14.41 27.94 -1.18
C LEU A 658 -15.69 28.75 -1.47
N GLN A 659 -15.62 29.74 -2.37
CA GLN A 659 -16.74 30.61 -2.75
C GLN A 659 -17.86 29.86 -3.48
N GLN A 660 -17.56 28.71 -4.10
CA GLN A 660 -18.50 27.92 -4.89
C GLN A 660 -19.05 26.71 -4.11
N ARG A 661 -18.72 26.56 -2.81
CA ARG A 661 -19.10 25.37 -2.02
C ARG A 661 -20.30 25.64 -1.13
N MET A 662 -21.24 24.68 -1.10
CA MET A 662 -22.35 24.64 -0.16
C MET A 662 -22.39 23.30 0.57
N GLU A 663 -22.29 23.33 1.90
CA GLU A 663 -22.41 22.14 2.76
C GLU A 663 -23.77 22.09 3.45
N ILE A 664 -24.49 20.97 3.28
CA ILE A 664 -25.83 20.77 3.86
C ILE A 664 -25.73 19.76 5.00
N GLY A 665 -26.02 20.20 6.22
CA GLY A 665 -26.08 19.30 7.38
C GLY A 665 -27.23 18.31 7.27
N MET A 666 -26.99 17.04 7.55
CA MET A 666 -28.05 16.04 7.68
C MET A 666 -27.75 15.06 8.82
N LEU A 667 -28.77 14.76 9.63
CA LEU A 667 -28.69 13.80 10.72
C LEU A 667 -29.22 12.45 10.25
N TYR A 668 -28.36 11.43 10.32
CA TYR A 668 -28.69 10.05 9.98
C TYR A 668 -29.01 9.30 11.27
N LYS A 669 -30.21 8.73 11.37
CA LYS A 669 -30.57 7.92 12.53
C LYS A 669 -29.93 6.54 12.36
N ALA A 670 -29.07 6.17 13.30
CA ALA A 670 -28.39 4.88 13.36
C ALA A 670 -28.90 4.03 14.51
#